data_AF-A0A7H8KZ07-F1
#
_entry.id   AF-A0A7H8KZ07-F1
#
_cell.length_a   1.000
_cell.length_b   1.000
_cell.length_c   1.000
_cell.angle_alpha   90.00
_cell.angle_beta   90.00
_cell.angle_gamma   90.00
#
_symmetry.space_group_name_H-M   'P 1'
#
loop_
_entity.id
_entity.type
_entity.pdbx_description
1 polymer ?
#
loop_
_entity_poly.entity_id
_entity_poly.type
_entity_poly.pdbx_seq_one_letter_code
_entity_poly.pdbx_strand_id
1 'polypeptide(L)'
;MWSVLAQAQREQHRRAEAQRRAADARQRENERARREAQRTAARGEREALKAYQQGRESDAARRSAELDARVAELRGVLAAGLAGPGFSLAAGGRPAVPPFDPGPLGVPVPMPDQAWYLVPPPAGHLAYDPGARRQWEEHSARARAAFEHDWQAAWAAEQQRQRQLADYRAQYDAWAAERHRLLAGQSAQAGQLAARLRAGEAAAVAEYFEAVVDWREDWPDGFPADGDTAWDAPARRLVVRWELPPYEVVPAVGRYRYVRSDDREDEVARPATQRRELYREMLAQCALRVLAEVFRADTGGLLASVGLNGVVVATDPATGREGERCLLAVEADRAVFEALALDRVAPLDCFVEALGGRIAARPERADTVAEVPAAAPAPGVQDPDGAEGANGPDGADGPDGPDGADPDLFEMDPLEFEELIAELFRRRGLRTSTTARSGDEGVDVLAEDPDPITGGKIVIQAKRYRKTVPPSAVRDLESTMRHQGANRGILVTTAGFGPSSRRHVENKPLTLVDGPMLLELLREQGLPGRLGPAAPAAPAVVPAQRSAPAAPTTPATPTLPAVPAAPAVPATELAPGQNLVLPDGEVRVRFRAGGAAADLTLLLLDADGKVRRDEDFVFYHQPVAEGGAVALRPDDRSATVLTGRLPDAVRRVAISVNLDADGDGTCADLVDPAVELASGTGRWVFRPPADPAVSAMLVAEVYRHPADGWKLRAVGQGWADGLAGLARDHGVDVA
;
A
#
# COMPACT_ATOMS: atom_id res chain seq x y z
N MET A 1 -3.77 -46.84 -91.78
CA MET A 1 -4.07 -47.20 -90.38
C MET A 1 -2.81 -47.52 -89.57
N TRP A 2 -1.81 -48.22 -90.12
CA TRP A 2 -0.56 -48.57 -89.42
C TRP A 2 0.43 -47.41 -89.15
N SER A 3 0.50 -46.36 -90.01
CA SER A 3 1.42 -45.22 -89.78
C SER A 3 0.98 -44.30 -88.63
N VAL A 4 -0.32 -44.17 -88.41
CA VAL A 4 -0.93 -43.34 -87.35
C VAL A 4 -0.67 -43.96 -85.96
N LEU A 5 -0.75 -45.29 -85.85
CA LEU A 5 -0.41 -46.03 -84.63
C LEU A 5 1.08 -45.95 -84.27
N ALA A 6 1.97 -46.00 -85.25
CA ALA A 6 3.43 -45.91 -85.04
C ALA A 6 3.92 -44.49 -84.70
N GLN A 7 3.22 -43.45 -85.17
CA GLN A 7 3.45 -42.07 -84.72
C GLN A 7 2.95 -41.86 -83.30
N ALA A 8 1.75 -42.38 -82.98
CA ALA A 8 1.19 -42.31 -81.63
C ALA A 8 2.09 -43.00 -80.57
N GLN A 9 2.68 -44.16 -80.88
CA GLN A 9 3.64 -44.83 -79.99
C GLN A 9 4.93 -44.04 -79.76
N ARG A 10 5.52 -43.45 -80.81
CA ARG A 10 6.73 -42.61 -80.68
C ARG A 10 6.47 -41.31 -79.93
N GLU A 11 5.26 -40.78 -80.02
CA GLU A 11 4.84 -39.63 -79.25
C GLU A 11 4.59 -39.98 -77.77
N GLN A 12 3.97 -41.14 -77.50
CA GLN A 12 3.86 -41.68 -76.14
C GLN A 12 5.22 -41.92 -75.49
N HIS A 13 6.19 -42.51 -76.21
CA HIS A 13 7.53 -42.75 -75.66
C HIS A 13 8.26 -41.45 -75.31
N ARG A 14 8.23 -40.45 -76.21
CA ARG A 14 8.83 -39.13 -75.95
C ARG A 14 8.14 -38.40 -74.79
N ARG A 15 6.80 -38.50 -74.69
CA ARG A 15 6.05 -37.97 -73.55
C ARG A 15 6.43 -38.67 -72.25
N ALA A 16 6.59 -39.99 -72.25
CA ALA A 16 7.01 -40.77 -71.08
C ALA A 16 8.46 -40.46 -70.64
N GLU A 17 9.40 -40.32 -71.58
CA GLU A 17 10.78 -39.93 -71.26
C GLU A 17 10.89 -38.49 -70.75
N ALA A 18 10.14 -37.56 -71.36
CA ALA A 18 10.04 -36.18 -70.88
C ALA A 18 9.42 -36.13 -69.47
N GLN A 19 8.39 -36.94 -69.20
CA GLN A 19 7.80 -37.07 -67.87
C GLN A 19 8.80 -37.63 -66.84
N ARG A 20 9.60 -38.64 -67.19
CA ARG A 20 10.66 -39.18 -66.30
C ARG A 20 11.75 -38.15 -66.01
N ARG A 21 12.28 -37.46 -67.03
CA ARG A 21 13.29 -36.41 -66.85
C ARG A 21 12.75 -35.24 -66.02
N ALA A 22 11.50 -34.86 -66.22
CA ALA A 22 10.84 -33.84 -65.40
C ALA A 22 10.64 -34.30 -63.95
N ALA A 23 10.31 -35.58 -63.72
CA ALA A 23 10.20 -36.16 -62.38
C ALA A 23 11.56 -36.19 -61.66
N ASP A 24 12.63 -36.63 -62.34
CA ASP A 24 14.00 -36.66 -61.78
C ASP A 24 14.53 -35.25 -61.47
N ALA A 25 14.22 -34.27 -62.32
CA ALA A 25 14.58 -32.87 -62.08
C ALA A 25 13.86 -32.31 -60.85
N ARG A 26 12.55 -32.55 -60.73
CA ARG A 26 11.76 -32.19 -59.55
C ARG A 26 12.27 -32.86 -58.29
N GLN A 27 12.72 -34.11 -58.36
CA GLN A 27 13.28 -34.83 -57.21
C GLN A 27 14.58 -34.19 -56.71
N ARG A 28 15.50 -33.83 -57.61
CA ARG A 28 16.77 -33.15 -57.24
C ARG A 28 16.53 -31.75 -56.70
N GLU A 29 15.58 -31.03 -57.27
CA GLU A 29 15.16 -29.71 -56.78
C GLU A 29 14.57 -29.81 -55.37
N ASN A 30 13.68 -30.77 -55.14
CA ASN A 30 13.13 -31.07 -53.81
C ASN A 30 14.21 -31.47 -52.79
N GLU A 31 15.22 -32.26 -53.19
CA GLU A 31 16.34 -32.63 -52.31
C GLU A 31 17.24 -31.44 -51.96
N ARG A 32 17.52 -30.54 -52.93
CA ARG A 32 18.28 -29.31 -52.68
C ARG A 32 17.51 -28.38 -51.75
N ALA A 33 16.22 -28.18 -52.01
CA ALA A 33 15.33 -27.39 -51.17
C ALA A 33 15.26 -27.96 -49.74
N ARG A 34 15.17 -29.28 -49.56
CA ARG A 34 15.21 -29.93 -48.24
C ARG A 34 16.53 -29.69 -47.50
N ARG A 35 17.68 -29.81 -48.18
CA ARG A 35 19.00 -29.58 -47.56
C ARG A 35 19.21 -28.11 -47.19
N GLU A 36 18.73 -27.20 -48.02
CA GLU A 36 18.77 -25.78 -47.74
C GLU A 36 17.86 -25.43 -46.55
N ALA A 37 16.64 -25.95 -46.52
CA ALA A 37 15.72 -25.82 -45.39
C ALA A 37 16.29 -26.39 -44.08
N GLN A 38 17.01 -27.53 -44.13
CA GLN A 38 17.68 -28.07 -42.95
C GLN A 38 18.84 -27.19 -42.47
N ARG A 39 19.62 -26.59 -43.39
CA ARG A 39 20.71 -25.68 -43.02
C ARG A 39 20.19 -24.36 -42.45
N THR A 40 19.11 -23.82 -42.99
CA THR A 40 18.47 -22.61 -42.46
C THR A 40 17.84 -22.88 -41.10
N ALA A 41 17.17 -24.03 -40.91
CA ALA A 41 16.65 -24.45 -39.60
C ALA A 41 17.77 -24.60 -38.56
N ALA A 42 18.85 -25.34 -38.87
CA ALA A 42 19.98 -25.52 -37.95
C ALA A 42 20.72 -24.20 -37.64
N ARG A 43 20.74 -23.24 -38.57
CA ARG A 43 21.26 -21.90 -38.32
C ARG A 43 20.32 -21.11 -37.41
N GLY A 44 19.02 -21.16 -37.64
CA GLY A 44 18.00 -20.54 -36.81
C GLY A 44 18.04 -21.06 -35.36
N GLU A 45 18.17 -22.38 -35.17
CA GLU A 45 18.31 -23.00 -33.84
C GLU A 45 19.55 -22.51 -33.10
N ARG A 46 20.70 -22.37 -33.78
CA ARG A 46 21.94 -21.84 -33.16
C ARG A 46 21.83 -20.36 -32.81
N GLU A 47 21.20 -19.58 -33.68
CA GLU A 47 20.96 -18.14 -33.44
C GLU A 47 19.98 -17.96 -32.27
N ALA A 48 18.92 -18.78 -32.19
CA ALA A 48 17.97 -18.80 -31.08
C ALA A 48 18.62 -19.20 -29.76
N LEU A 49 19.43 -20.27 -29.73
CA LEU A 49 20.16 -20.69 -28.52
C LEU A 49 21.14 -19.60 -28.04
N LYS A 50 21.84 -18.94 -28.96
CA LYS A 50 22.74 -17.83 -28.61
C LYS A 50 21.97 -16.63 -28.05
N ALA A 51 20.82 -16.28 -28.65
CA ALA A 51 19.97 -15.21 -28.17
C ALA A 51 19.40 -15.52 -26.78
N TYR A 52 18.98 -16.76 -26.54
CA TYR A 52 18.55 -17.24 -25.23
C TYR A 52 19.64 -17.09 -24.18
N GLN A 53 20.86 -17.59 -24.44
CA GLN A 53 21.99 -17.48 -23.51
C GLN A 53 22.37 -16.01 -23.24
N GLN A 54 22.33 -15.14 -24.25
CA GLN A 54 22.57 -13.71 -24.08
C GLN A 54 21.48 -13.04 -23.22
N GLY A 55 20.22 -13.45 -23.38
CA GLY A 55 19.11 -13.02 -22.53
C GLY A 55 19.37 -13.36 -21.05
N ARG A 56 19.70 -14.62 -20.76
CA ARG A 56 20.01 -15.09 -19.40
C ARG A 56 21.21 -14.37 -18.79
N GLU A 57 22.26 -14.09 -19.57
CA GLU A 57 23.40 -13.29 -19.10
C GLU A 57 23.00 -11.84 -18.80
N SER A 58 22.14 -11.24 -19.63
CA SER A 58 21.66 -9.88 -19.43
C SER A 58 20.74 -9.74 -18.21
N ASP A 59 19.92 -10.74 -17.93
CA ASP A 59 19.07 -10.78 -16.73
C ASP A 59 19.90 -10.92 -15.46
N ALA A 60 20.86 -11.84 -15.43
CA ALA A 60 21.81 -11.97 -14.32
C ALA A 60 22.61 -10.67 -14.09
N ALA A 61 23.01 -9.98 -15.16
CA ALA A 61 23.69 -8.69 -15.06
C ALA A 61 22.76 -7.59 -14.52
N ARG A 62 21.50 -7.53 -14.98
CA ARG A 62 20.49 -6.58 -14.50
C ARG A 62 20.20 -6.76 -13.00
N ARG A 63 19.95 -7.99 -12.54
CA ARG A 63 19.74 -8.29 -11.12
C ARG A 63 20.96 -7.96 -10.25
N SER A 64 22.16 -8.15 -10.78
CA SER A 64 23.40 -7.72 -10.10
C SER A 64 23.48 -6.19 -9.99
N ALA A 65 23.10 -5.46 -11.05
CA ALA A 65 23.04 -4.01 -11.04
C ALA A 65 21.98 -3.46 -10.05
N GLU A 66 20.85 -4.16 -9.87
CA GLU A 66 19.85 -3.83 -8.85
C GLU A 66 20.42 -3.96 -7.42
N LEU A 67 21.20 -5.02 -7.15
CA LEU A 67 21.92 -5.18 -5.87
C LEU A 67 22.95 -4.06 -5.65
N ASP A 68 23.70 -3.67 -6.69
CA ASP A 68 24.66 -2.58 -6.62
C ASP A 68 23.97 -1.22 -6.39
N ALA A 69 22.83 -0.98 -7.05
CA ALA A 69 22.02 0.22 -6.84
C ALA A 69 21.50 0.30 -5.39
N ARG A 70 21.03 -0.83 -4.83
CA ARG A 70 20.61 -0.89 -3.42
C ARG A 70 21.77 -0.59 -2.47
N VAL A 71 22.97 -1.12 -2.72
CA VAL A 71 24.15 -0.80 -1.90
C VAL A 71 24.55 0.67 -2.03
N ALA A 72 24.43 1.25 -3.23
CA ALA A 72 24.70 2.67 -3.46
C ALA A 72 23.71 3.57 -2.70
N GLU A 73 22.42 3.21 -2.66
CA GLU A 73 21.40 3.88 -1.86
C GLU A 73 21.74 3.85 -0.36
N LEU A 74 22.10 2.68 0.18
CA LEU A 74 22.50 2.53 1.59
C LEU A 74 23.78 3.32 1.93
N ARG A 75 24.67 3.51 0.96
CA ARG A 75 25.88 4.34 1.10
C ARG A 75 25.61 5.84 0.92
N GLY A 76 24.42 6.22 0.45
CA GLY A 76 24.02 7.59 0.18
C GLY A 76 23.08 8.19 1.23
N VAL A 77 22.79 7.47 2.32
CA VAL A 77 21.79 7.88 3.32
C VAL A 77 22.08 9.26 3.91
N LEU A 78 23.33 9.52 4.31
CA LEU A 78 23.72 10.81 4.87
C LEU A 78 23.61 11.92 3.82
N ALA A 79 24.13 11.68 2.61
CA ALA A 79 24.11 12.67 1.54
C ALA A 79 22.68 13.04 1.11
N ALA A 80 21.78 12.06 1.02
CA ALA A 80 20.37 12.28 0.71
C ALA A 80 19.68 13.14 1.78
N GLY A 81 19.84 12.79 3.06
CA GLY A 81 19.26 13.59 4.16
C GLY A 81 19.83 15.00 4.28
N LEU A 82 21.11 15.18 3.95
CA LEU A 82 21.71 16.51 3.92
C LEU A 82 21.14 17.39 2.80
N ALA A 83 20.80 16.82 1.65
CA ALA A 83 20.26 17.52 0.48
C ALA A 83 18.75 17.77 0.53
N GLY A 84 18.00 16.94 1.27
CA GLY A 84 16.56 17.08 1.46
C GLY A 84 16.15 18.35 2.22
N PRO A 85 14.85 18.68 2.24
CA PRO A 85 14.34 19.77 3.08
C PRO A 85 14.70 19.53 4.57
N GLY A 86 14.60 20.57 5.41
CA GLY A 86 14.66 20.37 6.86
C GLY A 86 13.27 20.08 7.41
N PHE A 87 13.19 19.39 8.54
CA PHE A 87 11.94 19.31 9.29
C PHE A 87 11.40 20.72 9.58
N SER A 88 10.11 20.91 9.38
CA SER A 88 9.42 22.15 9.74
C SER A 88 8.06 21.84 10.31
N LEU A 89 7.78 22.40 11.50
CA LEU A 89 6.46 22.36 12.15
C LEU A 89 5.35 22.94 11.26
N ALA A 90 5.71 23.76 10.27
CA ALA A 90 4.77 24.48 9.42
C ALA A 90 4.84 24.05 7.95
N ALA A 91 5.52 22.94 7.62
CA ALA A 91 5.93 22.61 6.24
C ALA A 91 4.78 22.70 5.22
N GLY A 92 4.83 23.79 4.45
CA GLY A 92 4.03 24.08 3.28
C GLY A 92 4.91 24.12 2.03
N GLY A 93 4.30 23.79 0.89
CA GLY A 93 4.93 23.86 -0.43
C GLY A 93 3.99 23.44 -1.56
N ARG A 94 2.94 22.67 -1.26
CA ARG A 94 1.84 22.38 -2.19
C ARG A 94 0.53 22.99 -1.66
N PRO A 95 -0.38 23.48 -2.53
CA PRO A 95 -1.71 23.84 -2.09
C PRO A 95 -2.36 22.62 -1.44
N ALA A 96 -2.66 22.73 -0.14
CA ALA A 96 -3.10 21.61 0.68
C ALA A 96 -4.49 21.08 0.26
N VAL A 97 -5.22 21.88 -0.52
CA VAL A 97 -6.42 21.54 -1.28
C VAL A 97 -6.25 22.07 -2.71
N PRO A 98 -6.11 21.22 -3.74
CA PRO A 98 -6.14 21.64 -5.15
C PRO A 98 -7.47 22.30 -5.52
N PRO A 99 -7.50 23.26 -6.46
CA PRO A 99 -8.74 23.91 -6.89
C PRO A 99 -9.70 22.92 -7.59
N PHE A 100 -11.00 23.22 -7.54
CA PHE A 100 -12.03 22.43 -8.22
C PHE A 100 -11.82 22.45 -9.75
N ASP A 101 -11.64 21.28 -10.34
CA ASP A 101 -11.57 21.08 -11.78
C ASP A 101 -12.73 20.18 -12.25
N PRO A 102 -13.74 20.73 -12.94
CA PRO A 102 -14.89 19.96 -13.41
C PRO A 102 -14.58 19.08 -14.64
N GLY A 103 -13.41 19.22 -15.28
CA GLY A 103 -13.05 18.46 -16.48
C GLY A 103 -14.12 18.53 -17.58
N PRO A 104 -14.50 17.40 -18.21
CA PRO A 104 -15.54 17.35 -19.25
C PRO A 104 -16.92 17.83 -18.79
N LEU A 105 -17.24 17.70 -17.51
CA LEU A 105 -18.49 18.23 -16.95
C LEU A 105 -18.52 19.75 -16.95
N GLY A 106 -17.40 20.45 -17.17
CA GLY A 106 -17.37 21.90 -17.34
C GLY A 106 -17.86 22.38 -18.70
N VAL A 107 -17.97 21.49 -19.69
CA VAL A 107 -18.33 21.84 -21.08
C VAL A 107 -19.82 21.60 -21.33
N PRO A 108 -20.62 22.62 -21.69
CA PRO A 108 -22.04 22.44 -22.02
C PRO A 108 -22.26 21.51 -23.22
N VAL A 109 -23.34 20.72 -23.19
CA VAL A 109 -23.76 19.89 -24.33
C VAL A 109 -24.25 20.82 -25.46
N PRO A 110 -23.69 20.72 -26.68
CA PRO A 110 -24.13 21.54 -27.80
C PRO A 110 -25.55 21.14 -28.21
N MET A 111 -26.44 22.13 -28.38
CA MET A 111 -27.79 21.91 -28.90
C MET A 111 -27.76 21.77 -30.43
N PRO A 112 -28.57 20.87 -31.03
CA PRO A 112 -28.63 20.73 -32.47
C PRO A 112 -29.17 22.01 -33.12
N ASP A 113 -28.55 22.42 -34.23
CA ASP A 113 -29.01 23.55 -35.03
C ASP A 113 -30.13 23.10 -35.98
N GLN A 114 -31.28 23.75 -35.91
CA GLN A 114 -32.43 23.47 -36.76
C GLN A 114 -32.09 23.58 -38.25
N ALA A 115 -31.13 24.44 -38.61
CA ALA A 115 -30.72 24.65 -40.00
C ALA A 115 -30.19 23.37 -40.67
N TRP A 116 -29.60 22.45 -39.89
CA TRP A 116 -29.04 21.19 -40.41
C TRP A 116 -30.11 20.16 -40.80
N TYR A 117 -31.35 20.38 -40.38
CA TYR A 117 -32.50 19.49 -40.60
C TYR A 117 -33.50 20.08 -41.61
N LEU A 118 -33.18 21.23 -42.23
CA LEU A 118 -34.04 21.85 -43.23
C LEU A 118 -33.96 21.12 -44.57
N VAL A 119 -35.08 20.55 -45.01
CA VAL A 119 -35.22 19.98 -46.36
C VAL A 119 -35.73 21.06 -47.32
N PRO A 120 -34.94 21.47 -48.33
CA PRO A 120 -35.36 22.51 -49.26
C PRO A 120 -36.56 22.05 -50.09
N PRO A 121 -37.54 22.94 -50.39
CA PRO A 121 -38.68 22.59 -51.22
C PRO A 121 -38.26 22.25 -52.66
N PRO A 122 -39.03 21.39 -53.36
CA PRO A 122 -38.77 21.06 -54.75
C PRO A 122 -38.85 22.33 -55.62
N ALA A 123 -37.88 22.50 -56.52
CA ALA A 123 -37.74 23.70 -57.36
C ALA A 123 -37.93 23.38 -58.85
N GLY A 124 -38.25 24.41 -59.64
CA GLY A 124 -38.44 24.28 -61.09
C GLY A 124 -39.64 23.40 -61.46
N HIS A 125 -39.49 22.55 -62.48
CA HIS A 125 -40.57 21.69 -62.98
C HIS A 125 -41.07 20.65 -61.94
N LEU A 126 -40.20 20.26 -60.98
CA LEU A 126 -40.53 19.33 -59.90
C LEU A 126 -41.45 19.95 -58.83
N ALA A 127 -41.55 21.28 -58.76
CA ALA A 127 -42.45 21.96 -57.82
C ALA A 127 -43.94 21.71 -58.13
N TYR A 128 -44.25 21.35 -59.39
CA TYR A 128 -45.60 21.09 -59.88
C TYR A 128 -45.93 19.58 -59.94
N ASP A 129 -44.99 18.70 -59.63
CA ASP A 129 -45.21 17.26 -59.56
C ASP A 129 -45.83 16.88 -58.20
N PRO A 130 -47.06 16.34 -58.17
CA PRO A 130 -47.72 15.92 -56.93
C PRO A 130 -46.95 14.83 -56.17
N GLY A 131 -46.22 13.97 -56.87
CA GLY A 131 -45.39 12.92 -56.27
C GLY A 131 -44.16 13.50 -55.57
N ALA A 132 -43.45 14.42 -56.23
CA ALA A 132 -42.30 15.12 -55.66
C ALA A 132 -42.68 15.97 -54.44
N ARG A 133 -43.85 16.61 -54.46
CA ARG A 133 -44.37 17.37 -53.31
C ARG A 133 -44.68 16.48 -52.10
N ARG A 134 -45.34 15.34 -52.30
CA ARG A 134 -45.60 14.36 -51.21
C ARG A 134 -44.30 13.82 -50.62
N GLN A 135 -43.33 13.48 -51.47
CA GLN A 135 -42.01 13.04 -51.02
C GLN A 135 -41.30 14.13 -50.22
N TRP A 136 -41.33 15.39 -50.66
CA TRP A 136 -40.76 16.50 -49.90
C TRP A 136 -41.46 16.70 -48.55
N GLU A 137 -42.80 16.62 -48.49
CA GLU A 137 -43.58 16.71 -47.26
C GLU A 137 -43.20 15.58 -46.28
N GLU A 138 -43.06 14.34 -46.77
CA GLU A 138 -42.61 13.19 -45.98
C GLU A 138 -41.17 13.34 -45.48
N HIS A 139 -40.23 13.76 -46.33
CA HIS A 139 -38.84 13.99 -45.93
C HIS A 139 -38.72 15.15 -44.94
N SER A 140 -39.47 16.25 -45.14
CA SER A 140 -39.51 17.39 -44.23
C SER A 140 -40.10 17.01 -42.87
N ALA A 141 -41.15 16.19 -42.85
CA ALA A 141 -41.74 15.67 -41.62
C ALA A 141 -40.76 14.77 -40.86
N ARG A 142 -40.06 13.87 -41.57
CA ARG A 142 -39.01 13.02 -40.97
C ARG A 142 -37.84 13.84 -40.43
N ALA A 143 -37.39 14.87 -41.14
CA ALA A 143 -36.30 15.73 -40.68
C ALA A 143 -36.68 16.57 -39.46
N ARG A 144 -37.93 17.05 -39.37
CA ARG A 144 -38.45 17.70 -38.14
C ARG A 144 -38.52 16.74 -36.96
N ALA A 145 -39.00 15.52 -37.17
CA ALA A 145 -39.04 14.50 -36.13
C ALA A 145 -37.62 14.11 -35.64
N ALA A 146 -36.65 14.02 -36.56
CA ALA A 146 -35.25 13.81 -36.21
C ALA A 146 -34.67 14.96 -35.39
N PHE A 147 -34.93 16.22 -35.79
CA PHE A 147 -34.54 17.40 -35.01
C PHE A 147 -35.16 17.40 -33.61
N GLU A 148 -36.46 17.14 -33.48
CA GLU A 148 -37.14 17.08 -32.18
C GLU A 148 -36.55 15.99 -31.27
N HIS A 149 -36.26 14.81 -31.82
CA HIS A 149 -35.61 13.73 -31.10
C HIS A 149 -34.19 14.09 -30.66
N ASP A 150 -33.36 14.62 -31.56
CA ASP A 150 -31.99 15.00 -31.27
C ASP A 150 -31.93 16.17 -30.27
N TRP A 151 -32.87 17.11 -30.36
CA TRP A 151 -33.00 18.22 -29.40
C TRP A 151 -33.42 17.74 -28.02
N GLN A 152 -34.39 16.83 -27.93
CA GLN A 152 -34.79 16.22 -26.66
C GLN A 152 -33.65 15.41 -26.04
N ALA A 153 -32.90 14.65 -26.84
CA ALA A 153 -31.74 13.89 -26.40
C ALA A 153 -30.62 14.82 -25.89
N ALA A 154 -30.28 15.88 -26.63
CA ALA A 154 -29.28 16.87 -26.22
C ALA A 154 -29.70 17.62 -24.94
N TRP A 155 -30.97 18.01 -24.82
CA TRP A 155 -31.50 18.66 -23.62
C TRP A 155 -31.47 17.73 -22.40
N ALA A 156 -31.86 16.47 -22.56
CA ALA A 156 -31.78 15.48 -21.48
C ALA A 156 -30.32 15.24 -21.05
N ALA A 157 -29.39 15.16 -22.00
CA ALA A 157 -27.95 15.05 -21.73
C ALA A 157 -27.40 16.28 -21.00
N GLU A 158 -27.82 17.49 -21.37
CA GLU A 158 -27.42 18.73 -20.68
C GLU A 158 -27.96 18.78 -19.25
N GLN A 159 -29.22 18.37 -19.02
CA GLN A 159 -29.81 18.26 -17.67
C GLN A 159 -29.10 17.20 -16.82
N GLN A 160 -28.67 16.09 -17.43
CA GLN A 160 -27.87 15.08 -16.75
C GLN A 160 -26.48 15.61 -16.40
N ARG A 161 -25.80 16.30 -17.33
CA ARG A 161 -24.50 16.93 -17.10
C ARG A 161 -24.57 17.98 -15.97
N GLN A 162 -25.61 18.82 -15.97
CA GLN A 162 -25.79 19.84 -14.92
C GLN A 162 -25.99 19.22 -13.53
N ARG A 163 -26.76 18.13 -13.43
CA ARG A 163 -26.91 17.37 -12.17
C ARG A 163 -25.58 16.76 -11.73
N GLN A 164 -24.88 16.07 -12.64
CA GLN A 164 -23.56 15.49 -12.37
C GLN A 164 -22.52 16.54 -11.95
N LEU A 165 -22.52 17.72 -12.57
CA LEU A 165 -21.63 18.83 -12.21
C LEU A 165 -21.96 19.37 -10.80
N ALA A 166 -23.24 19.52 -10.47
CA ALA A 166 -23.67 19.98 -9.16
C ALA A 166 -23.30 18.97 -8.05
N ASP A 167 -23.54 17.68 -8.30
CA ASP A 167 -23.16 16.60 -7.38
C ASP A 167 -21.64 16.54 -7.18
N TYR A 168 -20.87 16.65 -8.27
CA TYR A 168 -19.42 16.65 -8.19
C TYR A 168 -18.89 17.87 -7.42
N ARG A 169 -19.49 19.05 -7.65
CA ARG A 169 -19.13 20.26 -6.91
C ARG A 169 -19.42 20.11 -5.41
N ALA A 170 -20.59 19.59 -5.05
CA ALA A 170 -20.96 19.36 -3.66
C ALA A 170 -20.00 18.36 -2.97
N GLN A 171 -19.63 17.27 -3.65
CA GLN A 171 -18.65 16.30 -3.14
C GLN A 171 -17.27 16.93 -2.93
N TYR A 172 -16.79 17.72 -3.89
CA TYR A 172 -15.54 18.46 -3.75
C TYR A 172 -15.59 19.45 -2.59
N ASP A 173 -16.65 20.24 -2.46
CA ASP A 173 -16.76 21.25 -1.40
C ASP A 173 -16.81 20.60 -0.01
N ALA A 174 -17.51 19.46 0.14
CA ALA A 174 -17.53 18.69 1.39
C ALA A 174 -16.14 18.11 1.74
N TRP A 175 -15.46 17.48 0.76
CA TRP A 175 -14.10 16.99 0.94
C TRP A 175 -13.11 18.11 1.28
N ALA A 176 -13.19 19.24 0.56
CA ALA A 176 -12.35 20.40 0.79
C ALA A 176 -12.58 20.93 2.21
N ALA A 177 -13.83 21.14 2.63
CA ALA A 177 -14.15 21.62 3.98
C ALA A 177 -13.56 20.71 5.08
N GLU A 178 -13.66 19.39 4.93
CA GLU A 178 -13.07 18.44 5.87
C GLU A 178 -11.54 18.51 5.85
N ARG A 179 -10.93 18.57 4.66
CA ARG A 179 -9.48 18.71 4.52
C ARG A 179 -8.97 19.99 5.16
N HIS A 180 -9.65 21.11 4.95
CA HIS A 180 -9.36 22.40 5.60
C HIS A 180 -9.46 22.29 7.12
N ARG A 181 -10.48 21.59 7.66
CA ARG A 181 -10.65 21.38 9.10
C ARG A 181 -9.51 20.57 9.71
N LEU A 182 -9.11 19.46 9.07
CA LEU A 182 -7.99 18.63 9.53
C LEU A 182 -6.67 19.41 9.53
N LEU A 183 -6.39 20.16 8.45
CA LEU A 183 -5.20 20.99 8.34
C LEU A 183 -5.18 22.14 9.36
N ALA A 184 -6.34 22.75 9.63
CA ALA A 184 -6.47 23.76 10.66
C ALA A 184 -6.21 23.17 12.06
N GLY A 185 -6.69 21.95 12.33
CA GLY A 185 -6.40 21.21 13.55
C GLY A 185 -4.91 20.93 13.73
N GLN A 186 -4.25 20.40 12.70
CA GLN A 186 -2.80 20.16 12.68
C GLN A 186 -2.00 21.46 12.87
N SER A 187 -2.39 22.54 12.18
CA SER A 187 -1.75 23.86 12.31
C SER A 187 -1.93 24.44 13.72
N ALA A 188 -3.10 24.24 14.34
CA ALA A 188 -3.36 24.67 15.71
C ALA A 188 -2.51 23.88 16.71
N GLN A 189 -2.39 22.55 16.55
CA GLN A 189 -1.52 21.71 17.37
C GLN A 189 -0.05 22.09 17.23
N ALA A 190 0.43 22.26 15.99
CA ALA A 190 1.79 22.74 15.72
C ALA A 190 2.04 24.12 16.33
N GLY A 191 1.04 25.02 16.28
CA GLY A 191 1.08 26.33 16.92
C GLY A 191 1.15 26.26 18.45
N GLN A 192 0.40 25.34 19.07
CA GLN A 192 0.45 25.08 20.52
C GLN A 192 1.81 24.53 20.94
N LEU A 193 2.34 23.54 20.23
CA LEU A 193 3.67 22.99 20.47
C LEU A 193 4.75 24.07 20.31
N ALA A 194 4.68 24.88 19.24
CA ALA A 194 5.59 26.01 19.05
C ALA A 194 5.52 27.05 20.17
N ALA A 195 4.34 27.28 20.76
CA ALA A 195 4.20 28.19 21.90
C ALA A 195 4.83 27.61 23.18
N ARG A 196 4.58 26.33 23.48
CA ARG A 196 5.15 25.61 24.63
C ARG A 196 6.69 25.49 24.53
N LEU A 197 7.20 25.26 23.31
CA LEU A 197 8.64 25.30 23.01
C LEU A 197 9.26 26.66 23.32
N ARG A 198 8.63 27.76 22.87
CA ARG A 198 9.10 29.12 23.19
C ARG A 198 9.03 29.44 24.68
N ALA A 199 8.09 28.82 25.40
CA ALA A 199 8.01 28.92 26.87
C ALA A 199 9.08 28.08 27.59
N GLY A 200 9.83 27.22 26.88
CA GLY A 200 10.89 26.40 27.45
C GLY A 200 10.40 25.16 28.22
N GLU A 201 9.17 24.71 27.96
CA GLU A 201 8.61 23.53 28.61
C GLU A 201 9.39 22.25 28.24
N ALA A 202 9.92 21.54 29.24
CA ALA A 202 10.74 20.35 29.02
C ALA A 202 10.03 19.26 28.19
N ALA A 203 8.73 19.04 28.45
CA ALA A 203 7.93 18.07 27.70
C ALA A 203 7.75 18.48 26.22
N ALA A 204 7.63 19.79 25.94
CA ALA A 204 7.47 20.28 24.58
C ALA A 204 8.78 20.15 23.78
N VAL A 205 9.93 20.32 24.43
CA VAL A 205 11.25 20.10 23.80
C VAL A 205 11.41 18.65 23.39
N ALA A 206 11.08 17.70 24.28
CA ALA A 206 11.11 16.27 23.95
C ALA A 206 10.12 15.94 22.81
N GLU A 207 8.86 16.38 22.91
CA GLU A 207 7.82 16.15 21.90
C GLU A 207 8.21 16.70 20.51
N TYR A 208 8.86 17.87 20.46
CA TYR A 208 9.35 18.45 19.21
C TYR A 208 10.46 17.62 18.57
N PHE A 209 11.48 17.25 19.33
CA PHE A 209 12.60 16.50 18.78
C PHE A 209 12.25 15.03 18.51
N GLU A 210 11.28 14.47 19.21
CA GLU A 210 10.64 13.20 18.84
C GLU A 210 10.01 13.31 17.44
N ALA A 211 9.22 14.36 17.18
CA ALA A 211 8.65 14.60 15.85
C ALA A 211 9.71 14.86 14.75
N VAL A 212 10.87 15.42 15.11
CA VAL A 212 12.01 15.60 14.18
C VAL A 212 12.64 14.24 13.84
N VAL A 213 12.86 13.37 14.82
CA VAL A 213 13.46 12.04 14.62
C VAL A 213 12.51 11.09 13.89
N ASP A 214 11.21 11.21 14.15
CA ASP A 214 10.14 10.47 13.46
C ASP A 214 9.91 10.95 12.01
N TRP A 215 10.58 12.00 11.55
CA TRP A 215 10.35 12.58 10.24
C TRP A 215 10.97 11.72 9.12
N ARG A 216 10.15 11.39 8.11
CA ARG A 216 10.40 10.28 7.16
C ARG A 216 10.77 10.69 5.73
N GLU A 217 11.04 11.95 5.46
CA GLU A 217 11.35 12.37 4.08
C GLU A 217 12.73 11.83 3.67
N ASP A 218 12.81 11.19 2.49
CA ASP A 218 14.05 10.70 1.87
C ASP A 218 14.84 9.62 2.65
N TRP A 219 14.20 8.82 3.50
CA TRP A 219 14.81 7.61 4.10
C TRP A 219 14.61 6.37 3.19
N PRO A 220 15.61 5.48 3.06
CA PRO A 220 15.46 4.25 2.27
C PRO A 220 14.39 3.30 2.83
N ASP A 221 13.84 2.47 1.95
CA ASP A 221 12.89 1.42 2.33
C ASP A 221 13.49 0.44 3.37
N GLY A 222 12.68 -0.01 4.33
CA GLY A 222 13.09 -0.97 5.37
C GLY A 222 13.78 -0.35 6.59
N PHE A 223 13.86 0.97 6.69
CA PHE A 223 14.37 1.66 7.89
C PHE A 223 13.24 1.93 8.89
N PRO A 224 13.47 1.73 10.20
CA PRO A 224 12.48 1.95 11.26
C PRO A 224 12.18 3.43 11.46
N ALA A 225 10.98 3.72 11.99
CA ALA A 225 10.40 5.06 12.07
C ALA A 225 10.28 5.62 13.48
N ASP A 226 10.70 4.85 14.48
CA ASP A 226 10.42 5.16 15.88
C ASP A 226 11.71 5.62 16.59
N GLY A 227 11.63 6.79 17.23
CA GLY A 227 12.68 7.26 18.13
C GLY A 227 12.10 7.96 19.35
N ASP A 228 12.55 7.58 20.54
CA ASP A 228 12.18 8.24 21.79
C ASP A 228 13.19 9.33 22.13
N THR A 229 12.75 10.41 22.79
CA THR A 229 13.67 11.45 23.25
C THR A 229 13.50 11.77 24.73
N ALA A 230 14.61 12.10 25.38
CA ALA A 230 14.66 12.55 26.77
C ALA A 230 15.44 13.87 26.84
N TRP A 231 14.84 14.88 27.48
CA TRP A 231 15.41 16.22 27.58
C TRP A 231 15.94 16.52 28.99
N ASP A 232 17.21 16.91 29.07
CA ASP A 232 17.89 17.40 30.27
C ASP A 232 18.05 18.93 30.18
N ALA A 233 17.11 19.65 30.80
CA ALA A 233 17.09 21.12 30.72
C ALA A 233 18.33 21.79 31.33
N PRO A 234 18.81 21.42 32.54
CA PRO A 234 20.04 21.99 33.11
C PRO A 234 21.27 21.78 32.24
N ALA A 235 21.45 20.58 31.67
CA ALA A 235 22.60 20.28 30.83
C ALA A 235 22.43 20.76 29.38
N ARG A 236 21.23 21.22 29.01
CA ARG A 236 20.81 21.48 27.62
C ARG A 236 21.11 20.31 26.69
N ARG A 237 20.86 19.10 27.18
CA ARG A 237 21.24 17.84 26.53
C ARG A 237 19.99 17.05 26.15
N LEU A 238 19.90 16.68 24.88
CA LEU A 238 18.89 15.76 24.38
C LEU A 238 19.47 14.36 24.26
N VAL A 239 18.83 13.34 24.81
CA VAL A 239 19.18 11.93 24.58
C VAL A 239 18.12 11.30 23.69
N VAL A 240 18.51 10.93 22.49
CA VAL A 240 17.69 10.26 21.48
C VAL A 240 17.97 8.77 21.56
N ARG A 241 16.91 7.97 21.62
CA ARG A 241 16.96 6.53 21.48
C ARG A 241 16.23 6.18 20.19
N TRP A 242 16.95 5.66 19.21
CA TRP A 242 16.45 5.45 17.87
C TRP A 242 16.56 3.98 17.46
N GLU A 243 15.50 3.42 16.90
CA GLU A 243 15.54 2.07 16.35
C GLU A 243 16.42 2.06 15.08
N LEU A 244 17.32 1.08 14.96
CA LEU A 244 18.22 0.96 13.81
C LEU A 244 17.63 0.02 12.75
N PRO A 245 17.89 0.26 11.45
CA PRO A 245 17.56 -0.71 10.41
C PRO A 245 18.20 -2.07 10.70
N PRO A 246 17.51 -3.20 10.45
CA PRO A 246 18.02 -4.52 10.78
C PRO A 246 19.14 -4.95 9.82
N TYR A 247 19.92 -5.98 10.18
CA TYR A 247 21.10 -6.43 9.42
C TYR A 247 20.75 -6.95 8.01
N GLU A 248 19.51 -7.38 7.82
CA GLU A 248 18.92 -7.89 6.58
C GLU A 248 18.80 -6.81 5.51
N VAL A 249 18.80 -5.52 5.90
CA VAL A 249 18.73 -4.40 4.95
C VAL A 249 19.90 -4.39 3.96
N VAL A 250 21.06 -4.93 4.37
CA VAL A 250 22.22 -5.13 3.50
C VAL A 250 22.10 -6.50 2.82
N PRO A 251 21.94 -6.57 1.49
CA PRO A 251 21.72 -7.83 0.80
C PRO A 251 22.83 -8.85 1.04
N ALA A 252 22.45 -10.07 1.41
CA ALA A 252 23.35 -11.20 1.56
C ALA A 252 23.95 -11.66 0.22
N VAL A 253 23.21 -11.48 -0.88
CA VAL A 253 23.69 -11.76 -2.24
C VAL A 253 24.54 -10.59 -2.73
N GLY A 254 25.70 -10.90 -3.31
CA GLY A 254 26.61 -9.91 -3.89
C GLY A 254 26.38 -9.71 -5.38
N ARG A 255 26.10 -10.78 -6.13
CA ARG A 255 25.80 -10.76 -7.58
C ARG A 255 25.12 -12.05 -8.02
N TYR A 256 24.47 -12.01 -9.17
CA TYR A 256 23.96 -13.18 -9.89
C TYR A 256 24.91 -13.55 -11.03
N ARG A 257 25.07 -14.85 -11.29
CA ARG A 257 25.91 -15.36 -12.38
C ARG A 257 25.19 -16.48 -13.13
N TYR A 258 24.97 -16.31 -14.42
CA TYR A 258 24.46 -17.37 -15.27
C TYR A 258 25.52 -18.44 -15.56
N VAL A 259 25.18 -19.71 -15.32
CA VAL A 259 26.01 -20.88 -15.58
C VAL A 259 25.51 -21.61 -16.82
N ARG A 260 26.23 -21.41 -17.93
CA ARG A 260 25.86 -21.96 -19.25
C ARG A 260 25.75 -23.48 -19.32
N SER A 261 26.50 -24.21 -18.49
CA SER A 261 26.53 -25.69 -18.53
C SER A 261 25.26 -26.32 -17.98
N ASP A 262 24.65 -25.68 -16.99
CA ASP A 262 23.53 -26.22 -16.21
C ASP A 262 22.24 -25.41 -16.43
N ASP A 263 22.30 -24.41 -17.33
CA ASP A 263 21.23 -23.47 -17.63
C ASP A 263 20.55 -22.86 -16.39
N ARG A 264 21.37 -22.48 -15.40
CA ARG A 264 20.88 -21.97 -14.11
C ARG A 264 21.57 -20.67 -13.71
N GLU A 265 20.89 -19.88 -12.90
CA GLU A 265 21.47 -18.72 -12.25
C GLU A 265 22.02 -19.12 -10.88
N ASP A 266 23.30 -18.81 -10.64
CA ASP A 266 23.93 -18.93 -9.33
C ASP A 266 23.88 -17.61 -8.59
N GLU A 267 23.50 -17.65 -7.32
CA GLU A 267 23.69 -16.54 -6.38
C GLU A 267 25.08 -16.60 -5.77
N VAL A 268 25.88 -15.55 -6.00
CA VAL A 268 27.18 -15.41 -5.36
C VAL A 268 27.01 -14.60 -4.09
N ALA A 269 27.14 -15.26 -2.94
CA ALA A 269 27.05 -14.64 -1.63
C ALA A 269 28.11 -13.52 -1.47
N ARG A 270 27.69 -12.42 -0.84
CA ARG A 270 28.57 -11.33 -0.44
C ARG A 270 29.48 -11.82 0.69
N PRO A 271 30.80 -11.57 0.64
CA PRO A 271 31.70 -11.88 1.75
C PRO A 271 31.19 -11.28 3.07
N ALA A 272 31.19 -12.08 4.15
CA ALA A 272 30.67 -11.66 5.44
C ALA A 272 31.36 -10.39 5.98
N THR A 273 32.69 -10.26 5.77
CA THR A 273 33.45 -9.06 6.12
C THR A 273 32.93 -7.81 5.40
N GLN A 274 32.69 -7.92 4.09
CA GLN A 274 32.20 -6.81 3.28
C GLN A 274 30.77 -6.41 3.68
N ARG A 275 29.89 -7.39 3.96
CA ARG A 275 28.52 -7.12 4.42
C ARG A 275 28.53 -6.41 5.78
N ARG A 276 29.40 -6.84 6.71
CA ARG A 276 29.57 -6.21 8.02
C ARG A 276 30.09 -4.79 7.93
N GLU A 277 31.10 -4.55 7.09
CA GLU A 277 31.65 -3.21 6.87
C GLU A 277 30.61 -2.25 6.29
N LEU A 278 29.84 -2.70 5.29
CA LEU A 278 28.72 -1.93 4.72
C LEU A 278 27.67 -1.57 5.77
N TYR A 279 27.29 -2.52 6.62
CA TYR A 279 26.32 -2.27 7.67
C TYR A 279 26.85 -1.27 8.72
N ARG A 280 28.10 -1.40 9.16
CA ARG A 280 28.72 -0.45 10.10
C ARG A 280 28.83 0.96 9.52
N GLU A 281 29.21 1.08 8.25
CA GLU A 281 29.24 2.35 7.52
C GLU A 281 27.84 2.98 7.41
N MET A 282 26.83 2.18 7.05
CA MET A 282 25.44 2.62 6.97
C MET A 282 24.92 3.08 8.34
N LEU A 283 25.17 2.33 9.42
CA LEU A 283 24.78 2.73 10.78
C LEU A 283 25.39 4.09 11.19
N ALA A 284 26.67 4.32 10.86
CA ALA A 284 27.31 5.61 11.09
C ALA A 284 26.64 6.74 10.28
N GLN A 285 26.27 6.48 9.02
CA GLN A 285 25.53 7.44 8.20
C GLN A 285 24.17 7.79 8.79
N CYS A 286 23.41 6.79 9.25
CA CYS A 286 22.12 7.02 9.91
C CYS A 286 22.29 7.91 11.14
N ALA A 287 23.28 7.61 11.98
CA ALA A 287 23.52 8.35 13.20
C ALA A 287 23.92 9.81 12.93
N LEU A 288 24.82 10.04 11.98
CA LEU A 288 25.20 11.39 11.56
C LEU A 288 24.03 12.16 10.94
N ARG A 289 23.17 11.48 10.18
CA ARG A 289 21.96 12.07 9.59
C ARG A 289 20.98 12.50 10.67
N VAL A 290 20.66 11.63 11.63
CA VAL A 290 19.77 11.95 12.76
C VAL A 290 20.31 13.14 13.55
N LEU A 291 21.61 13.15 13.88
CA LEU A 291 22.24 14.29 14.55
C LEU A 291 22.13 15.58 13.72
N ALA A 292 22.37 15.51 12.41
CA ALA A 292 22.26 16.65 11.52
C ALA A 292 20.82 17.20 11.44
N GLU A 293 19.83 16.32 11.38
CA GLU A 293 18.40 16.70 11.36
C GLU A 293 17.99 17.37 12.68
N VAL A 294 18.38 16.79 13.82
CA VAL A 294 18.11 17.35 15.15
C VAL A 294 18.76 18.73 15.32
N PHE A 295 20.05 18.88 14.99
CA PHE A 295 20.73 20.18 15.10
C PHE A 295 20.19 21.21 14.10
N ARG A 296 19.83 20.79 12.88
CA ARG A 296 19.22 21.66 11.86
C ARG A 296 17.84 22.14 12.29
N ALA A 297 17.05 21.30 12.94
CA ALA A 297 15.74 21.64 13.47
C ALA A 297 15.81 22.59 14.68
N ASP A 298 16.94 22.61 15.42
CA ASP A 298 17.16 23.52 16.54
C ASP A 298 17.55 24.94 16.11
N THR A 299 16.58 25.65 15.56
CA THR A 299 16.70 27.06 15.19
C THR A 299 16.77 28.01 16.39
N GLY A 300 16.24 27.58 17.54
CA GLY A 300 16.20 28.38 18.78
C GLY A 300 17.47 28.31 19.61
N GLY A 301 18.42 27.45 19.23
CA GLY A 301 19.66 27.28 19.99
C GLY A 301 19.44 26.59 21.33
N LEU A 302 18.45 25.70 21.48
CA LEU A 302 18.14 25.03 22.74
C LEU A 302 19.21 24.02 23.14
N LEU A 303 19.73 23.27 22.16
CA LEU A 303 20.63 22.14 22.37
C LEU A 303 22.08 22.59 22.49
N ALA A 304 22.75 22.16 23.56
CA ALA A 304 24.21 22.23 23.70
C ALA A 304 24.87 20.94 23.23
N SER A 305 24.28 19.78 23.53
CA SER A 305 24.73 18.47 23.07
C SER A 305 23.56 17.50 22.82
N VAL A 306 23.82 16.48 22.01
CA VAL A 306 22.87 15.40 21.70
C VAL A 306 23.54 14.05 21.94
N GLY A 307 22.99 13.27 22.85
CA GLY A 307 23.25 11.84 22.97
C GLY A 307 22.36 11.06 22.01
N LEU A 308 22.91 10.08 21.30
CA LEU A 308 22.17 9.19 20.43
C LEU A 308 22.52 7.74 20.78
N ASN A 309 21.49 6.93 21.03
CA ASN A 309 21.58 5.49 21.23
C ASN A 309 20.80 4.79 20.12
N GLY A 310 21.49 4.02 19.29
CA GLY A 310 20.88 3.21 18.24
C GLY A 310 20.67 1.78 18.72
N VAL A 311 19.41 1.35 18.74
CA VAL A 311 18.99 0.06 19.29
C VAL A 311 18.40 -0.85 18.21
N VAL A 312 18.55 -2.16 18.37
CA VAL A 312 17.81 -3.17 17.60
C VAL A 312 17.11 -4.12 18.55
N VAL A 313 15.99 -4.68 18.13
CA VAL A 313 15.44 -5.88 18.76
C VAL A 313 16.14 -7.08 18.14
N ALA A 314 16.86 -7.85 18.96
CA ALA A 314 17.57 -9.03 18.48
C ALA A 314 17.64 -10.11 19.56
N THR A 315 17.72 -11.37 19.13
CA THR A 315 17.96 -12.50 20.03
C THR A 315 19.40 -12.49 20.51
N ASP A 316 19.60 -12.48 21.83
CA ASP A 316 20.94 -12.59 22.43
C ASP A 316 21.49 -14.01 22.20
N PRO A 317 22.62 -14.19 21.50
CA PRO A 317 23.19 -15.51 21.24
C PRO A 317 23.61 -16.26 22.51
N ALA A 318 23.87 -15.55 23.62
CA ALA A 318 24.30 -16.16 24.88
C ALA A 318 23.13 -16.67 25.71
N THR A 319 21.97 -16.01 25.65
CA THR A 319 20.80 -16.32 26.48
C THR A 319 19.62 -16.89 25.71
N GLY A 320 19.62 -16.76 24.38
CA GLY A 320 18.51 -17.14 23.50
C GLY A 320 17.25 -16.28 23.67
N ARG A 321 17.32 -15.21 24.46
CA ARG A 321 16.20 -14.33 24.73
C ARG A 321 16.23 -13.15 23.78
N GLU A 322 15.07 -12.80 23.24
CA GLU A 322 14.90 -11.55 22.53
C GLU A 322 14.92 -10.39 23.51
N GLY A 323 15.60 -9.33 23.10
CA GLY A 323 15.68 -8.10 23.87
C GLY A 323 16.25 -6.98 23.04
N GLU A 324 16.16 -5.78 23.60
CA GLU A 324 16.74 -4.61 22.98
C GLU A 324 18.25 -4.60 23.19
N ARG A 325 18.99 -4.28 22.13
CA ARG A 325 20.44 -4.29 22.09
C ARG A 325 20.92 -2.99 21.47
N CYS A 326 21.66 -2.19 22.23
CA CYS A 326 22.28 -0.96 21.71
C CYS A 326 23.51 -1.29 20.87
N LEU A 327 23.45 -1.05 19.56
CA LEU A 327 24.55 -1.31 18.63
C LEU A 327 25.45 -0.10 18.39
N LEU A 328 24.93 1.11 18.61
CA LEU A 328 25.74 2.33 18.50
C LEU A 328 25.34 3.36 19.55
N ALA A 329 26.31 4.14 20.02
CA ALA A 329 26.08 5.23 20.96
C ALA A 329 27.07 6.37 20.72
N VAL A 330 26.61 7.62 20.76
CA VAL A 330 27.48 8.80 20.64
C VAL A 330 26.90 9.97 21.44
N GLU A 331 27.75 10.80 22.02
CA GLU A 331 27.36 12.09 22.60
C GLU A 331 28.09 13.19 21.82
N ALA A 332 27.34 14.00 21.09
CA ALA A 332 27.86 15.02 20.20
C ALA A 332 27.59 16.42 20.75
N ASP A 333 28.65 17.18 21.01
CA ASP A 333 28.57 18.60 21.30
C ASP A 333 28.25 19.38 20.02
N ARG A 334 27.32 20.35 20.12
CA ARG A 334 26.90 21.15 18.97
C ARG A 334 28.06 21.85 18.28
N ALA A 335 28.91 22.52 19.05
CA ALA A 335 30.03 23.31 18.50
C ALA A 335 31.05 22.42 17.76
N VAL A 336 31.27 21.20 18.26
CA VAL A 336 32.15 20.22 17.60
C VAL A 336 31.47 19.71 16.32
N PHE A 337 30.19 19.36 16.40
CA PHE A 337 29.43 18.82 15.27
C PHE A 337 29.28 19.83 14.12
N GLU A 338 28.94 21.09 14.41
CA GLU A 338 28.80 22.16 13.41
C GLU A 338 30.12 22.53 12.72
N ALA A 339 31.27 22.22 13.33
CA ALA A 339 32.58 22.41 12.71
C ALA A 339 32.90 21.33 11.65
N LEU A 340 32.13 20.24 11.58
CA LEU A 340 32.33 19.15 10.63
C LEU A 340 31.68 19.45 9.28
N ALA A 341 32.44 19.26 8.20
CA ALA A 341 31.91 19.31 6.83
C ALA A 341 31.34 17.93 6.44
N LEU A 342 30.14 17.61 6.93
CA LEU A 342 29.52 16.28 6.78
C LEU A 342 29.35 15.80 5.32
N ASP A 343 29.36 16.71 4.35
CA ASP A 343 29.31 16.41 2.92
C ASP A 343 30.62 15.80 2.38
N ARG A 344 31.72 15.87 3.15
CA ARG A 344 33.08 15.48 2.72
C ARG A 344 33.77 14.49 3.63
N VAL A 345 33.10 14.01 4.68
CA VAL A 345 33.68 13.07 5.64
C VAL A 345 33.49 11.62 5.20
N ALA A 346 34.41 10.75 5.60
CA ALA A 346 34.13 9.32 5.69
C ALA A 346 33.21 9.10 6.91
N PRO A 347 31.96 8.62 6.74
CA PRO A 347 30.97 8.62 7.83
C PRO A 347 31.40 7.83 9.07
N LEU A 348 32.02 6.67 8.86
CA LEU A 348 32.47 5.81 9.96
C LEU A 348 33.60 6.47 10.78
N ASP A 349 34.61 7.02 10.10
CA ASP A 349 35.74 7.70 10.77
C ASP A 349 35.26 8.97 11.46
N CYS A 350 34.35 9.72 10.84
CA CYS A 350 33.73 10.89 11.45
C CYS A 350 32.99 10.52 12.74
N PHE A 351 32.19 9.46 12.70
CA PHE A 351 31.43 9.01 13.86
C PHE A 351 32.33 8.54 15.00
N VAL A 352 33.34 7.73 14.71
CA VAL A 352 34.20 7.11 15.74
C VAL A 352 35.30 8.05 16.22
N GLU A 353 36.08 8.62 15.30
CA GLU A 353 37.29 9.37 15.62
C GLU A 353 37.00 10.84 15.95
N ALA A 354 36.09 11.49 15.21
CA ALA A 354 35.80 12.91 15.41
C ALA A 354 34.77 13.17 16.52
N LEU A 355 33.74 12.31 16.63
CA LEU A 355 32.68 12.44 17.65
C LEU A 355 32.85 11.50 18.85
N GLY A 356 33.85 10.62 18.85
CA GLY A 356 34.05 9.65 19.94
C GLY A 356 32.93 8.59 20.04
N GLY A 357 32.19 8.38 18.95
CA GLY A 357 31.09 7.44 18.89
C GLY A 357 31.54 5.99 18.98
N ARG A 358 30.67 5.15 19.55
CA ARG A 358 30.88 3.71 19.70
C ARG A 358 29.94 2.96 18.77
N ILE A 359 30.47 2.01 18.01
CA ILE A 359 29.69 1.08 17.18
C ILE A 359 30.13 -0.34 17.50
N ALA A 360 29.17 -1.25 17.62
CA ALA A 360 29.41 -2.67 17.81
C ALA A 360 30.42 -3.22 16.78
N ALA A 361 31.37 -4.03 17.26
CA ALA A 361 32.38 -4.63 16.39
C ALA A 361 31.78 -5.72 15.49
N ARG A 362 30.79 -6.48 16.01
CA ARG A 362 30.03 -7.51 15.31
C ARG A 362 28.54 -7.24 15.44
N PRO A 363 28.02 -6.21 14.74
CA PRO A 363 26.61 -5.86 14.83
C PRO A 363 25.69 -6.98 14.33
N GLU A 364 26.18 -7.87 13.46
CA GLU A 364 25.47 -9.08 13.01
C GLU A 364 25.18 -10.11 14.12
N ARG A 365 25.83 -9.95 15.29
CA ARG A 365 25.59 -10.76 16.49
C ARG A 365 24.85 -10.00 17.59
N ALA A 366 24.45 -8.76 17.29
CA ALA A 366 23.90 -7.83 18.27
C ALA A 366 24.80 -7.66 19.52
N ASP A 367 26.12 -7.58 19.31
CA ASP A 367 27.08 -7.16 20.33
C ASP A 367 26.70 -5.75 20.81
N THR A 368 26.66 -5.52 22.12
CA THR A 368 26.23 -4.24 22.67
C THR A 368 27.37 -3.27 22.93
N VAL A 369 27.07 -1.98 22.83
CA VAL A 369 27.93 -0.89 23.29
C VAL A 369 27.32 -0.21 24.51
N ALA A 370 28.15 0.49 25.30
CA ALA A 370 27.66 1.29 26.42
C ALA A 370 26.82 2.46 25.91
N GLU A 371 25.57 2.55 26.39
CA GLU A 371 24.62 3.61 26.07
C GLU A 371 25.04 4.96 26.67
N VAL A 372 24.62 6.04 26.01
CA VAL A 372 24.58 7.37 26.62
C VAL A 372 23.41 7.40 27.61
N PRO A 373 23.65 7.64 28.91
CA PRO A 373 22.60 7.57 29.91
C PRO A 373 21.57 8.70 29.72
N ALA A 374 20.29 8.33 29.67
CA ALA A 374 19.21 9.28 29.84
C ALA A 374 19.36 10.01 31.19
N ALA A 375 19.00 11.29 31.27
CA ALA A 375 19.09 12.04 32.51
C ALA A 375 18.28 11.34 33.62
N ALA A 376 18.90 11.17 34.80
CA ALA A 376 18.20 10.61 35.95
C ALA A 376 17.05 11.55 36.36
N PRO A 377 15.86 11.02 36.69
CA PRO A 377 14.86 11.85 37.35
C PRO A 377 15.46 12.41 38.64
N ALA A 378 15.27 13.71 38.90
CA ALA A 378 15.78 14.35 40.10
C ALA A 378 15.39 13.53 41.35
N PRO A 379 16.31 13.28 42.31
CA PRO A 379 15.98 12.51 43.50
C PRO A 379 14.87 13.24 44.27
N GLY A 380 13.72 12.57 44.39
CA GLY A 380 12.58 13.05 45.15
C GLY A 380 12.98 13.31 46.61
N VAL A 381 12.53 14.45 47.12
CA VAL A 381 12.60 14.83 48.53
C VAL A 381 12.00 13.70 49.38
N GLN A 382 12.81 13.11 50.26
CA GLN A 382 12.33 12.20 51.29
C GLN A 382 11.62 13.04 52.35
N ASP A 383 10.30 12.86 52.47
CA ASP A 383 9.54 13.34 53.61
C ASP A 383 10.05 12.65 54.89
N PRO A 384 10.50 13.39 55.91
CA PRO A 384 10.91 12.82 57.17
C PRO A 384 9.75 12.93 58.16
N ASP A 385 8.91 11.90 58.24
CA ASP A 385 8.05 11.69 59.42
C ASP A 385 7.55 10.25 59.43
N GLY A 386 8.42 9.37 59.95
CA GLY A 386 8.09 8.00 60.30
C GLY A 386 8.48 7.73 61.75
N ALA A 387 7.55 7.91 62.67
CA ALA A 387 7.69 7.47 64.05
C ALA A 387 6.36 6.90 64.57
N GLU A 388 6.40 5.60 64.87
CA GLU A 388 5.69 4.91 65.97
C GLU A 388 4.14 4.86 65.91
N GLY A 389 3.43 3.78 66.21
CA GLY A 389 3.72 2.52 66.88
C GLY A 389 2.37 1.83 67.14
N ALA A 390 2.39 0.51 67.28
CA ALA A 390 1.22 -0.36 67.41
C ALA A 390 0.42 -0.18 68.72
N ASN A 391 -0.90 -0.43 68.69
CA ASN A 391 -1.61 -1.30 69.65
C ASN A 391 -3.12 -1.46 69.34
N GLY A 392 -3.54 -2.71 69.09
CA GLY A 392 -4.59 -3.39 69.86
C GLY A 392 -6.05 -3.38 69.34
N PRO A 393 -6.81 -4.48 69.52
CA PRO A 393 -8.05 -4.80 68.77
C PRO A 393 -9.34 -4.74 69.62
N ASP A 394 -10.54 -4.73 69.00
CA ASP A 394 -11.77 -5.47 69.42
C ASP A 394 -13.09 -4.95 68.77
N GLY A 395 -13.97 -5.92 68.43
CA GLY A 395 -15.45 -5.81 68.35
C GLY A 395 -16.03 -5.28 67.01
N ALA A 396 -16.53 -6.10 66.08
CA ALA A 396 -17.75 -6.94 66.08
C ALA A 396 -19.07 -6.19 66.38
N ASP A 397 -19.81 -5.75 65.35
CA ASP A 397 -21.11 -6.32 64.93
C ASP A 397 -21.76 -5.49 63.80
N GLY A 398 -22.26 -6.17 62.75
CA GLY A 398 -22.70 -5.60 61.46
C GLY A 398 -24.17 -5.12 61.40
N PRO A 399 -24.90 -5.26 60.28
CA PRO A 399 -24.52 -5.59 58.90
C PRO A 399 -25.04 -4.53 57.91
N ASP A 400 -24.16 -3.75 57.28
CA ASP A 400 -24.49 -3.01 56.05
C ASP A 400 -23.32 -3.20 55.07
N GLY A 401 -23.66 -3.58 53.83
CA GLY A 401 -22.73 -4.08 52.81
C GLY A 401 -21.56 -3.15 52.51
N PRO A 402 -20.42 -3.69 52.03
CA PRO A 402 -19.15 -2.98 52.07
C PRO A 402 -19.17 -1.81 51.08
N ASP A 403 -18.82 -0.63 51.58
CA ASP A 403 -18.15 0.41 50.80
C ASP A 403 -16.90 -0.21 50.17
N GLY A 404 -17.07 -0.76 48.97
CA GLY A 404 -16.00 -1.32 48.17
C GLY A 404 -15.11 -0.18 47.71
N ALA A 405 -14.00 0.05 48.41
CA ALA A 405 -12.88 0.79 47.84
C ALA A 405 -12.52 0.12 46.51
N ASP A 406 -12.72 0.83 45.40
CA ASP A 406 -12.42 0.33 44.06
C ASP A 406 -11.01 -0.29 44.05
N PRO A 407 -10.84 -1.53 43.56
CA PRO A 407 -9.54 -2.19 43.52
C PRO A 407 -8.60 -1.39 42.61
N ASP A 408 -7.35 -1.20 43.06
CA ASP A 408 -6.34 -0.58 42.21
C ASP A 408 -5.95 -1.58 41.11
N LEU A 409 -6.21 -1.20 39.85
CA LEU A 409 -5.93 -2.04 38.67
C LEU A 409 -4.42 -2.34 38.54
N PHE A 410 -3.55 -1.54 39.19
CA PHE A 410 -2.13 -1.82 39.27
C PHE A 410 -1.76 -2.93 40.25
N GLU A 411 -2.55 -3.15 41.31
CA GLU A 411 -2.24 -4.05 42.42
C GLU A 411 -3.08 -5.35 42.41
N MET A 412 -4.13 -5.45 41.57
CA MET A 412 -4.95 -6.67 41.47
C MET A 412 -4.19 -7.87 40.87
N ASP A 413 -4.70 -9.10 40.99
CA ASP A 413 -4.05 -10.26 40.36
C ASP A 413 -4.20 -10.23 38.82
N PRO A 414 -3.23 -10.73 38.01
CA PRO A 414 -3.37 -10.76 36.55
C PRO A 414 -4.60 -11.52 36.06
N LEU A 415 -4.93 -12.64 36.71
CA LEU A 415 -6.10 -13.45 36.35
C LEU A 415 -7.41 -12.72 36.72
N GLU A 416 -7.41 -12.01 37.85
CA GLU A 416 -8.55 -11.15 38.24
C GLU A 416 -8.74 -9.98 37.27
N PHE A 417 -7.66 -9.43 36.72
CA PHE A 417 -7.75 -8.38 35.71
C PHE A 417 -8.29 -8.91 34.38
N GLU A 418 -7.83 -10.06 33.92
CA GLU A 418 -8.35 -10.73 32.72
C GLU A 418 -9.84 -11.05 32.87
N GLU A 419 -10.27 -11.55 34.04
CA GLU A 419 -11.69 -11.82 34.33
C GLU A 419 -12.51 -10.53 34.39
N LEU A 420 -11.97 -9.43 34.94
CA LEU A 420 -12.61 -8.11 34.93
C LEU A 420 -12.83 -7.59 33.50
N ILE A 421 -11.83 -7.74 32.62
CA ILE A 421 -11.95 -7.38 31.20
C ILE A 421 -12.97 -8.29 30.49
N ALA A 422 -12.95 -9.59 30.77
CA ALA A 422 -13.93 -10.52 30.22
C ALA A 422 -15.36 -10.18 30.64
N GLU A 423 -15.58 -9.77 31.90
CA GLU A 423 -16.87 -9.35 32.43
C GLU A 423 -17.32 -7.99 31.86
N LEU A 424 -16.39 -7.04 31.65
CA LEU A 424 -16.66 -5.77 30.97
C LEU A 424 -17.28 -5.99 29.59
N PHE A 425 -16.63 -6.81 28.76
CA PHE A 425 -17.11 -7.09 27.41
C PHE A 425 -18.37 -7.96 27.40
N ARG A 426 -18.56 -8.83 28.40
CA ARG A 426 -19.78 -9.61 28.59
C ARG A 426 -21.00 -8.72 28.87
N ARG A 427 -20.86 -7.73 29.74
CA ARG A 427 -21.92 -6.76 30.04
C ARG A 427 -22.30 -5.87 28.85
N ARG A 428 -21.36 -5.68 27.90
CA ARG A 428 -21.63 -5.00 26.63
C ARG A 428 -22.27 -5.91 25.56
N GLY A 429 -22.63 -7.15 25.91
CA GLY A 429 -23.39 -8.06 25.05
C GLY A 429 -22.57 -9.07 24.26
N LEU A 430 -21.25 -9.14 24.48
CA LEU A 430 -20.37 -10.11 23.83
C LEU A 430 -20.35 -11.44 24.60
N ARG A 431 -20.22 -12.57 23.90
CA ARG A 431 -19.99 -13.87 24.53
C ARG A 431 -18.50 -14.04 24.79
N THR A 432 -18.06 -13.92 26.04
CA THR A 432 -16.64 -13.99 26.40
C THR A 432 -16.29 -15.35 27.00
N SER A 433 -15.15 -15.91 26.61
CA SER A 433 -14.49 -17.07 27.23
C SER A 433 -13.06 -16.71 27.57
N THR A 434 -12.66 -16.89 28.83
CA THR A 434 -11.28 -16.76 29.28
C THR A 434 -10.50 -18.03 28.92
N THR A 435 -9.33 -17.86 28.31
CA THR A 435 -8.46 -18.97 27.89
C THR A 435 -7.66 -19.45 29.10
N ALA A 436 -8.05 -20.59 29.68
CA ALA A 436 -7.35 -21.14 30.84
C ALA A 436 -5.91 -21.52 30.47
N ARG A 437 -4.93 -20.95 31.21
CA ARG A 437 -3.48 -21.29 31.22
C ARG A 437 -3.14 -22.63 30.57
N SER A 438 -2.71 -22.59 29.30
CA SER A 438 -1.80 -23.57 28.67
C SER A 438 -1.71 -23.29 27.17
N GLY A 439 -0.64 -22.62 26.73
CA GLY A 439 -0.08 -22.82 25.38
C GLY A 439 -0.61 -21.98 24.21
N ASP A 440 -1.68 -21.21 24.37
CA ASP A 440 -2.23 -20.41 23.26
C ASP A 440 -1.61 -19.01 23.19
N GLU A 441 -0.49 -18.90 22.48
CA GLU A 441 0.02 -17.74 21.70
C GLU A 441 -0.52 -16.32 22.03
N GLY A 442 -0.54 -15.93 23.32
CA GLY A 442 -0.77 -14.55 23.76
C GLY A 442 -2.23 -14.06 23.78
N VAL A 443 -3.24 -14.94 23.78
CA VAL A 443 -4.67 -14.57 23.92
C VAL A 443 -5.09 -14.60 25.39
N ASP A 444 -5.56 -13.47 25.91
CA ASP A 444 -6.00 -13.36 27.30
C ASP A 444 -7.53 -13.55 27.44
N VAL A 445 -8.32 -12.99 26.50
CA VAL A 445 -9.77 -13.20 26.43
C VAL A 445 -10.20 -13.38 24.97
N LEU A 446 -11.00 -14.42 24.71
CA LEU A 446 -11.68 -14.58 23.44
C LEU A 446 -13.14 -14.15 23.58
N ALA A 447 -13.59 -13.23 22.73
CA ALA A 447 -14.96 -12.74 22.71
C ALA A 447 -15.61 -13.04 21.35
N GLU A 448 -16.90 -13.33 21.35
CA GLU A 448 -17.69 -13.52 20.14
C GLU A 448 -18.85 -12.54 20.16
N ASP A 449 -18.94 -11.70 19.13
CA ASP A 449 -20.08 -10.84 18.92
C ASP A 449 -21.18 -11.65 18.21
N PRO A 450 -22.36 -11.88 18.85
CA PRO A 450 -23.42 -12.70 18.30
C PRO A 450 -24.22 -12.02 17.18
N ASP A 451 -23.90 -10.77 16.81
CA ASP A 451 -24.58 -10.06 15.73
C ASP A 451 -24.37 -10.78 14.38
N PRO A 452 -25.45 -11.19 13.67
CA PRO A 452 -25.35 -11.99 12.46
C PRO A 452 -24.83 -11.23 11.22
N ILE A 453 -24.70 -9.90 11.29
CA ILE A 453 -24.30 -9.03 10.16
C ILE A 453 -22.91 -8.42 10.39
N THR A 454 -22.60 -8.03 11.63
CA THR A 454 -21.36 -7.33 11.99
C THR A 454 -20.52 -8.09 13.02
N GLY A 455 -21.05 -9.19 13.56
CA GLY A 455 -20.41 -9.96 14.60
C GLY A 455 -19.31 -10.89 14.11
N GLY A 456 -18.73 -11.66 15.03
CA GLY A 456 -17.62 -12.55 14.77
C GLY A 456 -16.62 -12.64 15.93
N LYS A 457 -15.52 -13.34 15.68
CA LYS A 457 -14.54 -13.71 16.70
C LYS A 457 -13.57 -12.55 16.96
N ILE A 458 -13.52 -12.09 18.20
CA ILE A 458 -12.71 -10.98 18.70
C ILE A 458 -11.63 -11.53 19.64
N VAL A 459 -10.38 -11.19 19.38
CA VAL A 459 -9.26 -11.47 20.30
C VAL A 459 -9.02 -10.25 21.16
N ILE A 460 -9.00 -10.43 22.48
CA ILE A 460 -8.73 -9.37 23.43
C ILE A 460 -7.47 -9.72 24.19
N GLN A 461 -6.51 -8.81 24.18
CA GLN A 461 -5.26 -8.94 24.92
C GLN A 461 -5.21 -7.84 25.97
N ALA A 462 -4.95 -8.21 27.21
CA ALA A 462 -4.96 -7.34 28.37
C ALA A 462 -3.54 -7.24 28.93
N LYS A 463 -2.90 -6.07 28.74
CA LYS A 463 -1.54 -5.83 29.23
C LYS A 463 -1.55 -4.83 30.38
N ARG A 464 -1.22 -5.30 31.58
CA ARG A 464 -0.99 -4.45 32.76
C ARG A 464 0.40 -3.82 32.70
N TYR A 465 0.47 -2.55 32.34
CA TYR A 465 1.71 -1.78 32.30
C TYR A 465 1.61 -0.53 33.16
N ARG A 466 2.74 -0.16 33.79
CA ARG A 466 2.93 1.13 34.50
C ARG A 466 3.52 2.22 33.59
N LYS A 467 3.92 1.89 32.36
CA LYS A 467 4.51 2.78 31.35
C LYS A 467 3.83 2.55 29.99
N THR A 468 4.01 3.47 29.04
CA THR A 468 3.43 3.39 27.69
C THR A 468 3.70 2.05 27.02
N VAL A 469 2.66 1.48 26.40
CA VAL A 469 2.75 0.17 25.73
C VAL A 469 3.56 0.27 24.43
N PRO A 470 4.58 -0.58 24.23
CA PRO A 470 5.39 -0.56 23.02
C PRO A 470 4.57 -0.95 21.78
N PRO A 471 4.86 -0.38 20.59
CA PRO A 471 4.17 -0.73 19.35
C PRO A 471 4.28 -2.22 18.97
N SER A 472 5.28 -2.93 19.46
CA SER A 472 5.42 -4.38 19.26
C SER A 472 4.20 -5.15 19.78
N ALA A 473 3.63 -4.76 20.93
CA ALA A 473 2.44 -5.42 21.48
C ALA A 473 1.21 -5.29 20.58
N VAL A 474 1.11 -4.21 19.80
CA VAL A 474 0.04 -4.01 18.81
C VAL A 474 0.25 -4.91 17.59
N ARG A 475 1.51 -5.09 17.16
CA ARG A 475 1.88 -5.98 16.05
C ARG A 475 1.70 -7.45 16.43
N ASP A 476 2.06 -7.82 17.66
CA ASP A 476 1.89 -9.17 18.19
C ASP A 476 0.40 -9.55 18.22
N LEU A 477 -0.47 -8.63 18.65
CA LEU A 477 -1.92 -8.81 18.60
C LEU A 477 -2.44 -9.04 17.17
N GLU A 478 -1.87 -8.37 16.16
CA GLU A 478 -2.23 -8.61 14.76
C GLU A 478 -1.90 -10.04 14.32
N SER A 479 -0.74 -10.56 14.73
CA SER A 479 -0.33 -11.95 14.48
C SER A 479 -1.30 -12.92 15.16
N THR A 480 -1.58 -12.73 16.45
CA THR A 480 -2.52 -13.57 17.22
C THR A 480 -3.93 -13.55 16.62
N MET A 481 -4.40 -12.41 16.11
CA MET A 481 -5.70 -12.28 15.45
C MET A 481 -5.79 -13.14 14.18
N ARG A 482 -4.74 -13.17 13.35
CA ARG A 482 -4.67 -14.01 12.14
C ARG A 482 -4.65 -15.50 12.47
N HIS A 483 -3.83 -15.91 13.45
CA HIS A 483 -3.75 -17.31 13.90
C HIS A 483 -5.07 -17.83 14.46
N GLN A 484 -5.82 -16.98 15.18
CA GLN A 484 -7.10 -17.34 15.77
C GLN A 484 -8.30 -17.21 14.82
N GLY A 485 -8.09 -16.72 13.59
CA GLY A 485 -9.16 -16.43 12.63
C GLY A 485 -10.12 -15.35 13.13
N ALA A 486 -9.64 -14.42 13.95
CA ALA A 486 -10.43 -13.34 14.51
C ALA A 486 -10.58 -12.19 13.50
N ASN A 487 -11.77 -11.61 13.44
CA ASN A 487 -12.06 -10.48 12.55
C ASN A 487 -11.78 -9.13 13.23
N ARG A 488 -11.50 -9.13 14.54
CA ARG A 488 -11.16 -7.93 15.31
C ARG A 488 -10.22 -8.24 16.47
N GLY A 489 -9.26 -7.35 16.72
CA GLY A 489 -8.38 -7.38 17.89
C GLY A 489 -8.62 -6.19 18.81
N ILE A 490 -8.60 -6.40 20.13
CA ILE A 490 -8.66 -5.32 21.13
C ILE A 490 -7.47 -5.43 22.08
N LEU A 491 -6.65 -4.38 22.15
CA LEU A 491 -5.57 -4.29 23.12
C LEU A 491 -6.00 -3.39 24.27
N VAL A 492 -6.09 -3.93 25.47
CA VAL A 492 -6.46 -3.21 26.69
C VAL A 492 -5.22 -3.01 27.56
N THR A 493 -5.02 -1.79 28.05
CA THR A 493 -3.91 -1.51 28.98
C THR A 493 -4.28 -0.52 30.07
N THR A 494 -3.60 -0.64 31.21
CA THR A 494 -3.69 0.29 32.34
C THR A 494 -2.85 1.57 32.13
N ALA A 495 -2.03 1.63 31.08
CA ALA A 495 -1.21 2.78 30.70
C ALA A 495 -1.77 3.51 29.45
N GLY A 496 -0.99 4.43 28.87
CA GLY A 496 -1.29 5.05 27.58
C GLY A 496 -0.70 4.27 26.40
N PHE A 497 -1.19 4.55 25.20
CA PHE A 497 -0.56 4.16 23.93
C PHE A 497 0.19 5.33 23.34
N GLY A 498 1.38 5.09 22.81
CA GLY A 498 2.14 6.09 22.06
C GLY A 498 1.46 6.45 20.73
N PRO A 499 1.79 7.61 20.12
CA PRO A 499 1.27 8.02 18.81
C PRO A 499 1.50 6.97 17.71
N SER A 500 2.63 6.26 17.73
CA SER A 500 2.93 5.18 16.77
C SER A 500 1.98 3.98 16.90
N SER A 501 1.62 3.56 18.11
CA SER A 501 0.60 2.52 18.33
C SER A 501 -0.77 2.94 17.80
N ARG A 502 -1.14 4.22 18.00
CA ARG A 502 -2.41 4.79 17.50
C ARG A 502 -2.43 4.95 15.98
N ARG A 503 -1.32 5.34 15.34
CA ARG A 503 -1.16 5.34 13.87
C ARG A 503 -1.19 3.93 13.30
N HIS A 504 -0.62 2.94 14.00
CA HIS A 504 -0.53 1.57 13.52
C HIS A 504 -1.90 0.87 13.40
N VAL A 505 -2.86 1.22 14.28
CA VAL A 505 -4.23 0.71 14.20
C VAL A 505 -5.10 1.47 13.18
N GLU A 506 -4.60 2.56 12.60
CA GLU A 506 -5.34 3.34 11.60
C GLU A 506 -5.58 2.50 10.35
N ASN A 507 -6.86 2.26 10.03
CA ASN A 507 -7.33 1.38 8.95
C ASN A 507 -7.08 -0.14 9.15
N LYS A 508 -6.81 -0.57 10.38
CA LYS A 508 -6.73 -2.00 10.73
C LYS A 508 -7.90 -2.41 11.63
N PRO A 509 -8.30 -3.69 11.65
CA PRO A 509 -9.35 -4.17 12.55
C PRO A 509 -8.85 -4.33 14.00
N LEU A 510 -8.12 -3.34 14.50
CA LEU A 510 -7.53 -3.31 15.84
C LEU A 510 -8.07 -2.11 16.62
N THR A 511 -8.47 -2.32 17.88
CA THR A 511 -8.93 -1.26 18.78
C THR A 511 -8.00 -1.17 19.98
N LEU A 512 -7.61 0.05 20.37
CA LEU A 512 -6.76 0.31 21.54
C LEU A 512 -7.59 0.90 22.67
N VAL A 513 -7.50 0.33 23.88
CA VAL A 513 -8.18 0.80 25.09
C VAL A 513 -7.15 1.19 26.14
N ASP A 514 -6.91 2.50 26.30
CA ASP A 514 -5.95 3.03 27.29
C ASP A 514 -6.56 3.14 28.68
N GLY A 515 -5.71 3.41 29.69
CA GLY A 515 -6.12 3.47 31.10
C GLY A 515 -7.32 4.40 31.37
N PRO A 516 -7.33 5.65 30.89
CA PRO A 516 -8.49 6.55 31.04
C PRO A 516 -9.75 6.00 30.38
N MET A 517 -9.66 5.49 29.15
CA MET A 517 -10.82 4.93 28.44
C MET A 517 -11.33 3.64 29.11
N LEU A 518 -10.44 2.82 29.65
CA LEU A 518 -10.78 1.62 30.42
C LEU A 518 -11.59 1.98 31.67
N LEU A 519 -11.18 3.01 32.42
CA LEU A 519 -11.93 3.47 33.60
C LEU A 519 -13.33 4.01 33.23
N GLU A 520 -13.46 4.73 32.12
CA GLU A 520 -14.77 5.16 31.62
C GLU A 520 -15.66 3.97 31.28
N LEU A 521 -15.12 2.97 30.56
CA LEU A 521 -15.85 1.75 30.18
C LEU A 521 -16.27 0.92 31.39
N LEU A 522 -15.42 0.80 32.41
CA LEU A 522 -15.75 0.10 33.67
C LEU A 522 -16.89 0.84 34.41
N ARG A 523 -16.80 2.17 34.51
CA ARG A 523 -17.82 3.01 35.18
C ARG A 523 -19.19 2.94 34.49
N GLU A 524 -19.21 2.94 33.15
CA GLU A 524 -20.45 2.80 32.37
C GLU A 524 -21.18 1.47 32.65
N GLN A 525 -20.44 0.41 32.96
CA GLN A 525 -20.98 -0.93 33.21
C GLN A 525 -21.14 -1.24 34.72
N GLY A 526 -20.91 -0.25 35.59
CA GLY A 526 -20.95 -0.40 37.04
C GLY A 526 -19.94 -1.42 37.58
N LEU A 527 -18.78 -1.52 36.94
CA LEU A 527 -17.66 -2.39 37.36
C LEU A 527 -16.62 -1.58 38.16
N PRO A 528 -16.04 -2.17 39.21
CA PRO A 528 -15.13 -1.45 40.11
C PRO A 528 -13.71 -1.34 39.53
N GLY A 529 -13.04 -0.20 39.75
CA GLY A 529 -11.64 0.00 39.31
C GLY A 529 -11.11 1.42 39.49
N ARG A 530 -9.90 1.56 40.06
CA ARG A 530 -9.17 2.83 40.18
C ARG A 530 -7.74 2.70 39.67
N LEU A 531 -7.15 3.79 39.21
CA LEU A 531 -5.71 3.92 38.94
C LEU A 531 -5.11 4.83 40.04
N GLY A 532 -4.10 4.36 40.80
CA GLY A 532 -3.39 5.16 41.80
C GLY A 532 -2.75 6.45 41.24
N PRO A 533 -2.26 7.38 42.09
CA PRO A 533 -1.83 8.71 41.64
C PRO A 533 -0.64 8.63 40.67
N ALA A 534 -0.88 8.97 39.40
CA ALA A 534 0.13 9.22 38.37
C ALA A 534 0.33 10.74 38.19
N ALA A 535 1.57 11.15 37.91
CA ALA A 535 2.01 12.53 37.68
C ALA A 535 1.19 13.25 36.57
N PRO A 536 1.15 14.61 36.54
CA PRO A 536 -0.02 15.36 36.06
C PRO A 536 -0.20 15.33 34.55
N ALA A 537 -1.40 14.94 34.13
CA ALA A 537 -1.94 15.21 32.79
C ALA A 537 -2.49 16.64 32.72
N ALA A 538 -2.19 17.34 31.62
CA ALA A 538 -2.77 18.64 31.29
C ALA A 538 -4.30 18.54 31.04
N PRO A 539 -5.08 19.59 31.32
CA PRO A 539 -6.50 19.48 31.59
C PRO A 539 -7.37 19.34 30.33
N ALA A 540 -8.30 18.39 30.37
CA ALA A 540 -9.42 18.33 29.43
C ALA A 540 -10.43 19.44 29.76
N VAL A 541 -10.71 20.29 28.78
CA VAL A 541 -11.77 21.30 28.85
C VAL A 541 -13.12 20.60 28.78
N VAL A 542 -13.87 20.68 29.87
CA VAL A 542 -15.27 20.24 29.98
C VAL A 542 -16.18 21.35 29.43
N PRO A 543 -17.06 21.10 28.44
CA PRO A 543 -18.18 21.99 28.18
C PRO A 543 -19.30 21.69 29.18
N ALA A 544 -19.67 22.72 29.95
CA ALA A 544 -20.73 22.68 30.95
C ALA A 544 -22.11 22.38 30.34
N GLN A 545 -22.84 21.48 31.01
CA GLN A 545 -24.27 21.27 30.84
C GLN A 545 -25.06 22.52 31.28
N ARG A 546 -26.00 22.98 30.46
CA ARG A 546 -27.21 23.67 30.91
C ARG A 546 -28.44 23.17 30.12
N SER A 547 -29.25 22.41 30.83
CA SER A 547 -30.72 22.24 30.81
C SER A 547 -31.52 22.38 29.51
N ALA A 548 -32.19 21.27 29.12
CA ALA A 548 -33.34 21.21 28.21
C ALA A 548 -34.61 21.84 28.84
N PRO A 549 -35.65 22.18 28.05
CA PRO A 549 -36.64 21.22 27.52
C PRO A 549 -37.03 21.52 26.05
N ALA A 550 -37.73 20.73 25.23
CA ALA A 550 -38.31 19.39 25.22
C ALA A 550 -38.36 18.91 23.75
N ALA A 551 -38.41 17.60 23.53
CA ALA A 551 -38.45 16.91 22.22
C ALA A 551 -39.76 17.20 21.41
N PRO A 552 -39.86 16.84 20.10
CA PRO A 552 -39.94 15.42 19.74
C PRO A 552 -39.19 14.96 18.46
N THR A 553 -38.89 13.67 18.51
CA THR A 553 -38.86 12.64 17.44
C THR A 553 -37.71 12.59 16.42
N THR A 554 -36.97 11.49 16.54
CA THR A 554 -35.96 10.85 15.68
C THR A 554 -36.48 10.54 14.26
N PRO A 555 -35.58 10.35 13.27
CA PRO A 555 -35.11 8.98 13.02
C PRO A 555 -33.59 8.83 12.77
N ALA A 556 -33.11 7.64 13.14
CA ALA A 556 -31.99 6.87 12.61
C ALA A 556 -30.61 7.53 12.44
N THR A 557 -29.68 7.11 13.30
CA THR A 557 -28.23 7.22 13.16
C THR A 557 -27.75 6.48 11.91
N PRO A 558 -27.08 7.14 10.94
CA PRO A 558 -26.24 6.43 9.99
C PRO A 558 -24.84 6.24 10.58
N THR A 559 -24.39 5.00 10.49
CA THR A 559 -23.02 4.51 10.62
C THR A 559 -22.00 5.48 10.00
N LEU A 560 -20.90 5.75 10.71
CA LEU A 560 -19.77 6.52 10.18
C LEU A 560 -19.18 5.80 8.96
N PRO A 561 -19.11 6.42 7.77
CA PRO A 561 -18.39 5.86 6.65
C PRO A 561 -16.88 6.09 6.83
N ALA A 562 -16.10 5.12 6.35
CA ALA A 562 -14.66 5.20 6.23
C ALA A 562 -14.21 6.51 5.54
N VAL A 563 -13.11 7.08 6.03
CA VAL A 563 -12.46 8.27 5.46
C VAL A 563 -12.24 8.06 3.95
N PRO A 564 -12.86 8.84 3.06
CA PRO A 564 -12.65 8.66 1.63
C PRO A 564 -11.29 9.25 1.22
N ALA A 565 -10.54 8.45 0.46
CA ALA A 565 -9.43 8.94 -0.34
C ALA A 565 -9.89 10.10 -1.25
N ALA A 566 -9.00 11.06 -1.50
CA ALA A 566 -9.27 12.32 -2.18
C ALA A 566 -10.06 12.22 -3.52
N PRO A 567 -10.86 13.25 -3.88
CA PRO A 567 -11.33 13.68 -5.19
C PRO A 567 -10.82 13.01 -6.45
N ALA A 568 -11.19 11.78 -6.73
CA ALA A 568 -11.13 11.25 -8.08
C ALA A 568 -11.98 12.12 -9.05
N VAL A 569 -11.44 12.52 -10.20
CA VAL A 569 -12.28 12.86 -11.37
C VAL A 569 -13.29 11.71 -11.56
N PRO A 570 -14.61 11.97 -11.74
CA PRO A 570 -15.59 10.90 -11.85
C PRO A 570 -15.21 9.98 -13.01
N ALA A 571 -15.03 8.71 -12.69
CA ALA A 571 -14.64 7.72 -13.68
C ALA A 571 -15.80 7.49 -14.65
N THR A 572 -15.50 7.53 -15.95
CA THR A 572 -16.48 7.26 -17.00
C THR A 572 -16.78 5.76 -17.04
N GLU A 573 -18.04 5.37 -16.90
CA GLU A 573 -18.43 3.97 -16.95
C GLU A 573 -18.33 3.43 -18.39
N LEU A 574 -17.73 2.25 -18.55
CA LEU A 574 -17.52 1.58 -19.82
C LEU A 574 -18.55 0.47 -20.01
N ALA A 575 -19.13 0.40 -21.22
CA ALA A 575 -19.91 -0.74 -21.63
C ALA A 575 -19.00 -1.92 -22.05
N PRO A 576 -19.43 -3.18 -21.90
CA PRO A 576 -18.72 -4.33 -22.46
C PRO A 576 -18.43 -4.14 -23.96
N GLY A 577 -17.19 -4.37 -24.36
CA GLY A 577 -16.71 -4.18 -25.73
C GLY A 577 -16.35 -2.74 -26.12
N GLN A 578 -16.59 -1.74 -25.25
CA GLN A 578 -16.27 -0.33 -25.54
C GLN A 578 -14.76 -0.12 -25.66
N ASN A 579 -14.34 0.57 -26.72
CA ASN A 579 -12.95 0.94 -26.99
C ASN A 579 -12.74 2.44 -26.77
N LEU A 580 -11.57 2.81 -26.27
CA LEU A 580 -11.14 4.19 -26.10
C LEU A 580 -9.64 4.35 -26.35
N VAL A 581 -9.25 5.49 -26.90
CA VAL A 581 -7.83 5.83 -27.12
C VAL A 581 -7.24 6.25 -25.78
N LEU A 582 -6.13 5.63 -25.39
CA LEU A 582 -5.39 6.02 -24.21
C LEU A 582 -4.34 7.06 -24.59
N PRO A 583 -4.11 8.10 -23.76
CA PRO A 583 -2.90 8.87 -23.89
C PRO A 583 -1.69 7.95 -23.63
N ASP A 584 -0.65 8.07 -24.45
CA ASP A 584 0.60 7.33 -24.24
C ASP A 584 1.17 7.66 -22.85
N GLY A 585 1.54 6.63 -22.07
CA GLY A 585 2.04 6.83 -20.70
C GLY A 585 1.68 5.71 -19.72
N GLU A 586 1.41 6.09 -18.48
CA GLU A 586 1.11 5.19 -17.36
C GLU A 586 -0.40 4.91 -17.26
N VAL A 587 -0.76 3.63 -17.28
CA VAL A 587 -2.11 3.15 -17.00
C VAL A 587 -2.12 2.51 -15.61
N ARG A 588 -2.91 3.06 -14.70
CA ARG A 588 -3.19 2.48 -13.39
C ARG A 588 -4.51 1.72 -13.42
N VAL A 589 -4.49 0.53 -12.84
CA VAL A 589 -5.62 -0.40 -12.76
C VAL A 589 -5.87 -0.67 -11.28
N ARG A 590 -7.13 -0.65 -10.85
CA ARG A 590 -7.52 -1.08 -9.50
C ARG A 590 -8.80 -1.89 -9.59
N PHE A 591 -8.80 -3.05 -8.95
CA PHE A 591 -10.00 -3.86 -8.82
C PHE A 591 -10.61 -3.72 -7.42
N ARG A 592 -11.93 -3.48 -7.35
CA ARG A 592 -12.70 -3.37 -6.12
C ARG A 592 -13.86 -4.36 -6.20
N ALA A 593 -14.01 -5.19 -5.19
CA ALA A 593 -15.16 -6.06 -5.00
C ALA A 593 -15.23 -6.48 -3.51
N GLY A 594 -16.43 -6.55 -2.96
CA GLY A 594 -16.72 -7.27 -1.72
C GLY A 594 -17.10 -8.72 -2.00
N GLY A 595 -17.43 -9.49 -0.95
CA GLY A 595 -17.80 -10.91 -1.10
C GLY A 595 -16.58 -11.81 -1.25
N ALA A 596 -16.58 -12.68 -2.25
CA ALA A 596 -15.50 -13.65 -2.48
C ALA A 596 -14.13 -12.99 -2.70
N ALA A 597 -13.06 -13.65 -2.23
CA ALA A 597 -11.69 -13.23 -2.49
C ALA A 597 -11.36 -13.42 -3.97
N ALA A 598 -10.76 -12.41 -4.58
CA ALA A 598 -10.42 -12.43 -5.99
C ALA A 598 -9.07 -11.73 -6.24
N ASP A 599 -8.25 -12.34 -7.08
CA ASP A 599 -6.91 -11.91 -7.42
C ASP A 599 -6.89 -11.21 -8.77
N LEU A 600 -6.13 -10.12 -8.86
CA LEU A 600 -5.88 -9.39 -10.10
C LEU A 600 -4.63 -9.97 -10.78
N THR A 601 -4.75 -10.35 -12.05
CA THR A 601 -3.63 -10.84 -12.87
C THR A 601 -3.53 -10.11 -14.20
N LEU A 602 -2.34 -10.07 -14.79
CA LEU A 602 -2.09 -9.44 -16.09
C LEU A 602 -1.33 -10.38 -17.01
N LEU A 603 -1.66 -10.37 -18.31
CA LEU A 603 -0.96 -11.16 -19.33
C LEU A 603 -0.43 -10.23 -20.42
N LEU A 604 0.87 -10.27 -20.68
CA LEU A 604 1.50 -9.54 -21.78
C LEU A 604 1.49 -10.44 -23.01
N LEU A 605 0.71 -10.05 -24.01
CA LEU A 605 0.38 -10.86 -25.18
C LEU A 605 1.00 -10.28 -26.44
N ASP A 606 1.45 -11.18 -27.32
CA ASP A 606 1.95 -10.87 -28.65
C ASP A 606 0.81 -10.63 -29.67
N ALA A 607 1.16 -10.59 -30.96
CA ALA A 607 0.20 -10.39 -32.04
C ALA A 607 -0.79 -11.55 -32.20
N ASP A 608 -0.42 -12.76 -31.77
CA ASP A 608 -1.22 -13.97 -31.84
C ASP A 608 -2.08 -14.16 -30.56
N GLY A 609 -1.98 -13.23 -29.60
CA GLY A 609 -2.73 -13.27 -28.35
C GLY A 609 -2.16 -14.24 -27.33
N LYS A 610 -0.88 -14.60 -27.46
CA LYS A 610 -0.17 -15.54 -26.59
C LYS A 610 0.90 -14.83 -25.76
N VAL A 611 1.16 -15.34 -24.55
CA VAL A 611 2.33 -14.93 -23.77
C VAL A 611 3.60 -15.41 -24.48
N ARG A 612 4.67 -14.62 -24.43
CA ARG A 612 5.94 -14.97 -25.09
C ARG A 612 6.83 -15.86 -24.21
N ARG A 613 6.60 -15.80 -22.89
CA ARG A 613 7.33 -16.47 -21.81
C ARG A 613 6.47 -16.46 -20.54
N ASP A 614 6.77 -17.32 -19.58
CA ASP A 614 6.03 -17.37 -18.30
C ASP A 614 6.13 -16.06 -17.50
N GLU A 615 7.24 -15.32 -17.67
CA GLU A 615 7.47 -13.99 -17.07
C GLU A 615 6.46 -12.93 -17.56
N ASP A 616 5.80 -13.17 -18.69
CA ASP A 616 4.76 -12.28 -19.24
C ASP A 616 3.39 -12.52 -18.58
N PHE A 617 3.28 -13.49 -17.68
CA PHE A 617 2.12 -13.69 -16.82
C PHE A 617 2.38 -13.11 -15.42
N VAL A 618 1.72 -12.00 -15.09
CA VAL A 618 1.90 -11.25 -13.85
C VAL A 618 0.79 -11.59 -12.86
N PHE A 619 1.18 -12.13 -11.71
CA PHE A 619 0.29 -12.57 -10.63
C PHE A 619 1.00 -12.42 -9.28
N TYR A 620 0.37 -12.80 -8.17
CA TYR A 620 0.85 -12.47 -6.82
C TYR A 620 2.29 -12.97 -6.50
N HIS A 621 2.72 -14.12 -7.03
CA HIS A 621 4.11 -14.60 -6.89
C HIS A 621 5.10 -14.00 -7.89
N GLN A 622 4.61 -13.36 -8.96
CA GLN A 622 5.41 -12.69 -9.97
C GLN A 622 4.82 -11.31 -10.25
N PRO A 623 4.96 -10.35 -9.31
CA PRO A 623 4.24 -9.09 -9.37
C PRO A 623 4.84 -8.09 -10.37
N VAL A 624 5.92 -8.40 -11.09
CA VAL A 624 6.57 -7.46 -12.00
C VAL A 624 6.98 -8.16 -13.30
N ALA A 625 6.74 -7.51 -14.44
CA ALA A 625 7.23 -7.93 -15.76
C ALA A 625 7.90 -6.79 -16.54
N GLU A 626 8.72 -7.15 -17.52
CA GLU A 626 9.40 -6.22 -18.43
C GLU A 626 10.18 -5.09 -17.70
N GLY A 627 10.94 -5.47 -16.67
CA GLY A 627 11.79 -4.53 -15.92
C GLY A 627 11.02 -3.40 -15.22
N GLY A 628 9.80 -3.68 -14.78
CA GLY A 628 8.91 -2.71 -14.12
C GLY A 628 7.97 -1.97 -15.07
N ALA A 629 7.94 -2.34 -16.36
CA ALA A 629 6.93 -1.78 -17.27
C ALA A 629 5.52 -2.25 -16.93
N VAL A 630 5.37 -3.42 -16.30
CA VAL A 630 4.13 -3.85 -15.64
C VAL A 630 4.44 -4.23 -14.20
N ALA A 631 3.67 -3.69 -13.25
CA ALA A 631 3.82 -3.98 -11.82
C ALA A 631 2.44 -4.14 -11.16
N LEU A 632 2.25 -5.24 -10.43
CA LEU A 632 1.08 -5.62 -9.65
C LEU A 632 1.38 -5.41 -8.16
N ARG A 633 0.39 -4.87 -7.43
CA ARG A 633 0.35 -4.79 -5.97
C ARG A 633 -0.81 -5.66 -5.50
N PRO A 634 -0.55 -6.93 -5.12
CA PRO A 634 -1.59 -7.90 -4.79
C PRO A 634 -2.46 -7.44 -3.60
N ASP A 635 -1.84 -6.91 -2.54
CA ASP A 635 -2.51 -6.44 -1.32
C ASP A 635 -3.57 -5.35 -1.59
N ASP A 636 -3.30 -4.47 -2.57
CA ASP A 636 -4.18 -3.37 -2.97
C ASP A 636 -5.09 -3.72 -4.15
N ARG A 637 -4.99 -4.94 -4.70
CA ARG A 637 -5.58 -5.39 -5.97
C ARG A 637 -5.43 -4.33 -7.08
N SER A 638 -4.22 -3.82 -7.23
CA SER A 638 -3.92 -2.74 -8.18
C SER A 638 -2.70 -3.06 -9.03
N ALA A 639 -2.64 -2.50 -10.24
CA ALA A 639 -1.52 -2.67 -11.15
C ALA A 639 -1.20 -1.40 -11.92
N THR A 640 0.03 -1.28 -12.40
CA THR A 640 0.52 -0.16 -13.21
C THR A 640 1.14 -0.72 -14.50
N VAL A 641 0.79 -0.12 -15.64
CA VAL A 641 1.29 -0.48 -16.98
C VAL A 641 1.88 0.78 -17.64
N LEU A 642 3.19 0.79 -17.84
CA LEU A 642 3.93 1.84 -18.54
C LEU A 642 3.99 1.52 -20.04
N THR A 643 2.96 1.94 -20.77
CA THR A 643 2.77 1.60 -22.20
C THR A 643 3.95 2.01 -23.10
N GLY A 644 4.65 3.09 -22.76
CA GLY A 644 5.85 3.55 -23.48
C GLY A 644 7.13 2.73 -23.20
N ARG A 645 7.13 1.86 -22.19
CA ARG A 645 8.25 0.97 -21.85
C ARG A 645 8.01 -0.48 -22.28
N LEU A 646 6.84 -0.79 -22.83
CA LEU A 646 6.55 -2.13 -23.34
C LEU A 646 7.28 -2.38 -24.67
N PRO A 647 7.94 -3.54 -24.83
CA PRO A 647 8.56 -3.92 -26.11
C PRO A 647 7.54 -3.98 -27.25
N ASP A 648 7.96 -3.70 -28.49
CA ASP A 648 7.10 -3.76 -29.69
C ASP A 648 6.50 -5.15 -29.97
N ALA A 649 7.10 -6.19 -29.38
CA ALA A 649 6.59 -7.55 -29.41
C ALA A 649 5.32 -7.72 -28.56
N VAL A 650 5.11 -6.90 -27.52
CA VAL A 650 3.87 -6.87 -26.74
C VAL A 650 2.85 -6.03 -27.48
N ARG A 651 1.80 -6.69 -27.99
CA ARG A 651 0.71 -6.03 -28.71
C ARG A 651 -0.48 -5.75 -27.83
N ARG A 652 -0.62 -6.48 -26.72
CA ARG A 652 -1.75 -6.37 -25.79
C ARG A 652 -1.34 -6.72 -24.37
N VAL A 653 -1.92 -6.04 -23.39
CA VAL A 653 -1.88 -6.40 -21.97
C VAL A 653 -3.31 -6.71 -21.55
N ALA A 654 -3.59 -7.99 -21.31
CA ALA A 654 -4.86 -8.47 -20.79
C ALA A 654 -4.88 -8.32 -19.27
N ILE A 655 -5.99 -7.82 -18.73
CA ILE A 655 -6.22 -7.61 -17.29
C ILE A 655 -7.37 -8.52 -16.89
N SER A 656 -7.10 -9.47 -16.00
CA SER A 656 -8.09 -10.45 -15.55
C SER A 656 -8.21 -10.50 -14.04
N VAL A 657 -9.37 -10.95 -13.59
CA VAL A 657 -9.71 -11.19 -12.19
C VAL A 657 -10.03 -12.67 -12.04
N ASN A 658 -9.44 -13.33 -11.06
CA ASN A 658 -9.65 -14.75 -10.80
C ASN A 658 -10.15 -14.93 -9.37
N LEU A 659 -11.17 -15.75 -9.19
CA LEU A 659 -11.59 -16.15 -7.84
C LEU A 659 -10.67 -17.28 -7.37
N ASP A 660 -10.40 -17.28 -6.06
CA ASP A 660 -9.43 -18.14 -5.36
C ASP A 660 -9.21 -19.50 -6.04
N ALA A 661 -7.96 -19.79 -6.41
CA ALA A 661 -7.59 -20.97 -7.17
C ALA A 661 -7.87 -22.29 -6.41
N ASP A 662 -8.09 -22.21 -5.09
CA ASP A 662 -8.33 -23.33 -4.19
C ASP A 662 -9.79 -23.42 -3.66
N GLY A 663 -10.72 -22.58 -4.14
CA GLY A 663 -12.11 -22.51 -3.67
C GLY A 663 -13.20 -22.57 -4.76
N ASP A 664 -14.47 -22.77 -4.36
CA ASP A 664 -15.64 -22.84 -5.25
C ASP A 664 -16.20 -21.45 -5.67
N GLY A 665 -15.38 -20.39 -5.60
CA GLY A 665 -15.82 -19.01 -5.80
C GLY A 665 -16.11 -18.67 -7.26
N THR A 666 -17.21 -17.97 -7.51
CA THR A 666 -17.65 -17.56 -8.85
C THR A 666 -17.83 -16.04 -8.96
N CYS A 667 -17.89 -15.50 -10.17
CA CYS A 667 -18.11 -14.08 -10.39
C CYS A 667 -19.48 -13.60 -9.86
N ALA A 668 -20.42 -14.51 -9.58
CA ALA A 668 -21.67 -14.20 -8.89
C ALA A 668 -21.48 -13.92 -7.39
N ASP A 669 -20.40 -14.39 -6.78
CA ASP A 669 -20.10 -14.20 -5.35
C ASP A 669 -19.39 -12.87 -5.07
N LEU A 670 -19.10 -12.08 -6.11
CA LEU A 670 -18.55 -10.73 -6.00
C LEU A 670 -19.67 -9.72 -5.73
N VAL A 671 -19.49 -8.93 -4.67
CA VAL A 671 -20.41 -7.84 -4.30
C VAL A 671 -19.87 -6.52 -4.84
N ASP A 672 -20.65 -5.87 -5.70
CA ASP A 672 -20.32 -4.59 -6.35
C ASP A 672 -18.95 -4.57 -7.06
N PRO A 673 -18.64 -5.53 -7.96
CA PRO A 673 -17.35 -5.58 -8.62
C PRO A 673 -17.17 -4.39 -9.58
N ALA A 674 -16.00 -3.76 -9.52
CA ALA A 674 -15.61 -2.64 -10.36
C ALA A 674 -14.10 -2.66 -10.65
N VAL A 675 -13.75 -2.51 -11.92
CA VAL A 675 -12.38 -2.33 -12.38
C VAL A 675 -12.21 -0.87 -12.78
N GLU A 676 -11.37 -0.16 -12.03
CA GLU A 676 -11.05 1.24 -12.26
C GLU A 676 -9.75 1.35 -13.05
N LEU A 677 -9.78 2.07 -14.15
CA LEU A 677 -8.62 2.36 -14.98
C LEU A 677 -8.38 3.87 -15.00
N ALA A 678 -7.13 4.28 -14.88
CA ALA A 678 -6.73 5.68 -14.94
C ALA A 678 -5.48 5.85 -15.82
N SER A 679 -5.49 6.80 -16.74
CA SER A 679 -4.32 7.17 -17.54
C SER A 679 -4.35 8.67 -17.83
N GLY A 680 -3.27 9.38 -17.48
CA GLY A 680 -3.24 10.85 -17.50
C GLY A 680 -4.35 11.46 -16.66
N THR A 681 -5.24 12.25 -17.27
CA THR A 681 -6.44 12.83 -16.65
C THR A 681 -7.69 11.95 -16.82
N GLY A 682 -7.63 10.91 -17.65
CA GLY A 682 -8.74 10.00 -17.90
C GLY A 682 -8.92 9.00 -16.76
N ARG A 683 -10.17 8.81 -16.34
CA ARG A 683 -10.59 7.76 -15.39
C ARG A 683 -11.79 7.03 -15.97
N TRP A 684 -11.76 5.71 -15.91
CA TRP A 684 -12.81 4.83 -16.42
C TRP A 684 -13.13 3.73 -15.43
N VAL A 685 -14.37 3.28 -15.39
CA VAL A 685 -14.81 2.15 -14.56
C VAL A 685 -15.52 1.15 -15.45
N PHE A 686 -15.17 -0.12 -15.33
CA PHE A 686 -15.94 -1.22 -15.91
C PHE A 686 -16.50 -2.08 -14.79
N ARG A 687 -17.80 -2.36 -14.83
CA ARG A 687 -18.46 -3.27 -13.89
C ARG A 687 -18.63 -4.64 -14.57
N PRO A 688 -17.81 -5.65 -14.24
CA PRO A 688 -17.95 -6.97 -14.82
C PRO A 688 -19.30 -7.60 -14.45
N PRO A 689 -19.90 -8.40 -15.35
CA PRO A 689 -21.16 -9.08 -15.06
C PRO A 689 -20.98 -10.14 -13.97
N ALA A 690 -22.00 -10.30 -13.12
CA ALA A 690 -22.09 -11.44 -12.22
C ALA A 690 -22.45 -12.70 -13.03
N ASP A 691 -21.68 -13.77 -12.87
CA ASP A 691 -21.91 -15.05 -13.55
C ASP A 691 -21.53 -16.22 -12.63
N PRO A 692 -22.49 -17.10 -12.26
CA PRO A 692 -22.26 -18.24 -11.36
C PRO A 692 -21.53 -19.40 -12.04
N ALA A 693 -21.29 -19.34 -13.35
CA ALA A 693 -20.54 -20.36 -14.08
C ALA A 693 -19.08 -19.95 -14.36
N VAL A 694 -18.66 -18.77 -13.91
CA VAL A 694 -17.36 -18.18 -14.24
C VAL A 694 -16.54 -18.00 -12.97
N SER A 695 -15.32 -18.55 -12.95
CA SER A 695 -14.36 -18.42 -11.84
C SER A 695 -13.12 -17.60 -12.22
N ALA A 696 -12.96 -17.24 -13.50
CA ALA A 696 -11.98 -16.24 -13.96
C ALA A 696 -12.56 -15.37 -15.08
N MET A 697 -12.25 -14.07 -15.08
CA MET A 697 -12.79 -13.12 -16.06
C MET A 697 -11.73 -12.16 -16.58
N LEU A 698 -11.63 -12.02 -17.90
CA LEU A 698 -10.90 -10.95 -18.58
C LEU A 698 -11.77 -9.69 -18.55
N VAL A 699 -11.36 -8.70 -17.76
CA VAL A 699 -12.16 -7.52 -17.48
C VAL A 699 -11.82 -6.35 -18.40
N ALA A 700 -10.55 -6.22 -18.79
CA ALA A 700 -10.10 -5.17 -19.68
C ALA A 700 -8.85 -5.60 -20.48
N GLU A 701 -8.61 -4.97 -21.62
CA GLU A 701 -7.37 -5.14 -22.38
C GLU A 701 -6.83 -3.79 -22.85
N VAL A 702 -5.53 -3.59 -22.68
CA VAL A 702 -4.79 -2.45 -23.22
C VAL A 702 -4.03 -2.94 -24.44
N TYR A 703 -4.34 -2.45 -25.65
CA TYR A 703 -3.77 -2.97 -26.89
C TYR A 703 -3.25 -1.87 -27.80
N ARG A 704 -2.22 -2.17 -28.58
CA ARG A 704 -1.63 -1.21 -29.52
C ARG A 704 -2.41 -1.23 -30.83
N HIS A 705 -3.00 -0.09 -31.18
CA HIS A 705 -3.68 0.13 -32.45
C HIS A 705 -2.70 0.72 -33.49
N PRO A 706 -2.68 0.23 -34.74
CA PRO A 706 -1.70 0.68 -35.74
C PRO A 706 -1.76 2.17 -36.10
N ALA A 707 -2.92 2.82 -35.94
CA ALA A 707 -3.13 4.22 -36.34
C ALA A 707 -3.20 5.22 -35.16
N ASP A 708 -3.56 4.76 -33.96
CA ASP A 708 -3.98 5.65 -32.86
C ASP A 708 -3.18 5.43 -31.55
N GLY A 709 -2.08 4.68 -31.59
CA GLY A 709 -1.31 4.34 -30.39
C GLY A 709 -2.04 3.31 -29.50
N TRP A 710 -1.88 3.41 -28.18
CA TRP A 710 -2.52 2.48 -27.25
C TRP A 710 -4.02 2.76 -27.07
N LYS A 711 -4.82 1.69 -27.03
CA LYS A 711 -6.26 1.73 -26.76
C LYS A 711 -6.59 0.86 -25.56
N LEU A 712 -7.62 1.24 -24.82
CA LEU A 712 -8.25 0.43 -23.78
C LEU A 712 -9.56 -0.12 -24.32
N ARG A 713 -9.86 -1.38 -23.98
CA ARG A 713 -11.15 -2.01 -24.21
C ARG A 713 -11.67 -2.68 -22.95
N ALA A 714 -12.92 -2.42 -22.61
CA ALA A 714 -13.64 -3.21 -21.61
C ALA A 714 -14.10 -4.52 -22.26
N VAL A 715 -13.89 -5.67 -21.60
CA VAL A 715 -14.17 -6.99 -22.21
C VAL A 715 -15.33 -7.68 -21.51
N GLY A 716 -15.11 -8.22 -20.31
CA GLY A 716 -16.12 -8.97 -19.55
C GLY A 716 -16.31 -10.41 -20.04
N GLN A 717 -15.25 -11.06 -20.53
CA GLN A 717 -15.29 -12.46 -20.97
C GLN A 717 -14.88 -13.39 -19.82
N GLY A 718 -15.66 -14.43 -19.55
CA GLY A 718 -15.44 -15.38 -18.45
C GLY A 718 -14.98 -16.77 -18.89
N TRP A 719 -14.31 -17.47 -17.97
CA TRP A 719 -13.92 -18.88 -18.07
C TRP A 719 -14.46 -19.66 -16.87
N ALA A 720 -15.09 -20.80 -17.15
CA ALA A 720 -15.60 -21.73 -16.13
C ALA A 720 -14.48 -22.57 -15.49
N ASP A 721 -13.44 -22.89 -16.26
CA ASP A 721 -12.25 -23.64 -15.81
C ASP A 721 -11.26 -22.76 -15.02
N GLY A 722 -11.71 -21.58 -14.55
CA GLY A 722 -10.91 -20.65 -13.76
C GLY A 722 -9.67 -20.13 -14.45
N LEU A 723 -8.68 -19.77 -13.64
CA LEU A 723 -7.41 -19.21 -14.11
C LEU A 723 -6.68 -20.17 -15.05
N ALA A 724 -6.78 -21.48 -14.83
CA ALA A 724 -6.17 -22.49 -15.69
C ALA A 724 -6.74 -22.47 -17.13
N GLY A 725 -8.05 -22.24 -17.28
CA GLY A 725 -8.68 -22.08 -18.59
C GLY A 725 -8.20 -20.83 -19.33
N LEU A 726 -8.20 -19.69 -18.62
CA LEU A 726 -7.73 -18.41 -19.14
C LEU A 726 -6.24 -18.47 -19.55
N ALA A 727 -5.40 -19.05 -18.69
CA ALA A 727 -3.97 -19.21 -18.92
C ALA A 727 -3.66 -20.08 -20.16
N ARG A 728 -4.35 -21.22 -20.33
CA ARG A 728 -4.24 -22.09 -21.52
C ARG A 728 -4.62 -21.37 -22.82
N ASP A 729 -5.73 -20.63 -22.81
CA ASP A 729 -6.19 -19.87 -23.98
C ASP A 729 -5.19 -18.77 -24.39
N HIS A 730 -4.37 -18.30 -23.45
CA HIS A 730 -3.29 -17.34 -23.67
C HIS A 730 -1.88 -17.95 -23.73
N GLY A 731 -1.76 -19.29 -23.77
CA GLY A 731 -0.50 -20.00 -24.05
C GLY A 731 0.46 -20.12 -22.87
N VAL A 732 -0.04 -19.97 -21.64
CA VAL A 732 0.71 -20.31 -20.43
C VAL A 732 0.57 -21.82 -20.18
N ASP A 733 1.69 -22.51 -19.98
CA ASP A 733 1.69 -23.93 -19.60
C ASP A 733 1.39 -24.03 -18.11
N VAL A 734 0.15 -24.40 -17.76
CA VAL A 734 -0.28 -24.64 -16.37
C VAL A 734 -0.15 -26.13 -16.10
N ALA A 735 0.92 -26.54 -15.42
CA ALA A 735 1.20 -27.92 -15.05
C ALA A 735 0.43 -28.35 -13.79
#